data_AF-A0AAN4W4B4-F1
#
_entry.id   AF-A0AAN4W4B4-F1
#
_cell.length_a   1.000
_cell.length_b   1.000
_cell.length_c   1.000
_cell.angle_alpha   90.00
_cell.angle_beta   90.00
_cell.angle_gamma   90.00
#
_symmetry.space_group_name_H-M   'P 1'
#
loop_
_entity.id
_entity.type
_entity.pdbx_description
1 polymer ?
#
loop_
_entity_poly.entity_id
_entity_poly.type
_entity_poly.pdbx_seq_one_letter_code
_entity_poly.pdbx_strand_id
1 'polypeptide(L)'
;MVHFFMNNMRYYICFFAFFVPLIAFGQDFELPYQWITTQSGLSSNHVTFIIQSQDGYVWIGTVDGLNRYDGADFKVFRSQPLDSNSLSDNYITALFEDSAGRLWIGTKNNGLNCFDSKKEHFIRFLHREDDPNSLSDPHVTSITAGKEQELWVATSMGLNELPFGKAHFQRYFHDTEIFFERPSGEYFEGLSTKLHTTLTQLDGRKFLSESQLENWLLNNFEANDSTLNEILPFANRNKVSRKIGVILPDIEGNLWMGIYGKGLYYFNASSKFLERIDGPEGAWGKINNLLLQEGCLWIGDESGELYALDLDTRVFKRHIFSEDPCGRLDWLGKGSGQSLLLGTDIGFFWGKLNNKEMSWQKFFTESTSTAFSSVKICYQDQTGSLWLALDQKGIKYLPASSMKLAHPLPKVPDGQSVTAVYEDDLQRLWVGYYDGGIDCFSPTQLEKCSFSPSEESGALKKGSVYCIQQDKIGRYWVCSSEGGLQQYLPEEDKFVEQKLAAKLGVEGNVDIRAMQEDTLGAFWLAAHGLGLIYFNPQQDSVHLFEKQREAPLHSLANNWIYTLAIDRKKDLWLGSVSGLSLLQNSRFRNWNVGNSLSVNQHIRNIYFDQSNRGWLGTEEALYHFAPGEEGLKWERFELNFPHRGVFGILEGKDQRLWVASQSAFYQFVDSLNIFVRGGNSGPNELNFNACCSLNDGTLVFGGNQGLSYLFPDEAHLDQKNALHIERIEICAPSLQKSMILERPHGQTSVGSKIPEDYDQLILSLKWIQTDKSANHVFRYKMTGVDSTWRIGSGNQKITYAGLKNGVYTFQYQVAHQSGWKPIVGGTYLFEKSSNFWIWFSDCGGIVYIGLLLFLLLAFILAGILLRKASVSFGSIIFAVPLRHNRKGPSFEPLCQNELPQAPQEVLCVGDVKRIQAVIFPLSNKKVFHFEVVSYEDAYQRAIVKKPIVILFYVFFPSPEILSIGEKLKKDALTRHSPLVIVADQQYVGFVWEGIKIGAEQFVLNPSSSLELELLLYQLLLERKNQKEQVEQTTFLPSRFMEEVHKLIEDHLSDEAFNPEKLAELVHLSRSQLYKKVKKENGLSVSMLIRNVRMEKAKQLLLNSSLSVSEIAFQVGYADPAYFSRCFKSSYGGKPSDFR
;
A
#
# COMPACT_ATOMS: atom_id res chain seq x y z
N MET A 1 12.95 -3.31 73.60
CA MET A 1 11.87 -3.75 72.69
C MET A 1 11.85 -2.97 71.38
N VAL A 2 11.88 -1.62 71.40
CA VAL A 2 11.94 -0.78 70.18
C VAL A 2 13.25 -0.97 69.37
N HIS A 3 14.39 -1.17 70.04
CA HIS A 3 15.67 -1.40 69.36
C HIS A 3 15.78 -2.78 68.67
N PHE A 4 15.04 -3.78 69.16
CA PHE A 4 14.96 -5.11 68.54
C PHE A 4 14.05 -5.09 67.29
N PHE A 5 13.01 -4.25 67.31
CA PHE A 5 12.13 -4.04 66.16
C PHE A 5 12.80 -3.25 65.03
N MET A 6 13.65 -2.27 65.34
CA MET A 6 14.34 -1.45 64.32
C MET A 6 15.48 -2.20 63.60
N ASN A 7 16.20 -3.12 64.28
CA ASN A 7 17.24 -3.91 63.62
C ASN A 7 16.67 -5.00 62.72
N ASN A 8 15.56 -5.63 63.10
CA ASN A 8 14.92 -6.63 62.24
C ASN A 8 14.24 -6.01 61.01
N MET A 9 13.71 -4.78 61.10
CA MET A 9 13.19 -4.04 59.93
C MET A 9 14.25 -3.79 58.85
N ARG A 10 15.51 -3.52 59.23
CA ARG A 10 16.62 -3.41 58.26
C ARG A 10 16.94 -4.74 57.57
N TYR A 11 16.87 -5.86 58.29
CA TYR A 11 17.04 -7.18 57.68
C TYR A 11 15.85 -7.57 56.79
N TYR A 12 14.61 -7.24 57.15
CA TYR A 12 13.45 -7.51 56.29
C TYR A 12 13.41 -6.60 55.04
N ILE A 13 13.88 -5.35 55.12
CA ILE A 13 14.01 -4.46 53.96
C ILE A 13 15.14 -4.94 53.03
N CYS A 14 16.26 -5.45 53.57
CA CYS A 14 17.32 -6.06 52.77
C CYS A 14 16.97 -7.46 52.22
N PHE A 15 16.11 -8.23 52.92
CA PHE A 15 15.65 -9.55 52.48
C PHE A 15 14.56 -9.45 51.39
N PHE A 16 13.72 -8.41 51.43
CA PHE A 16 12.79 -8.09 50.33
C PHE A 16 13.48 -7.44 49.13
N ALA A 17 14.62 -6.76 49.31
CA ALA A 17 15.41 -6.21 48.20
C ALA A 17 16.19 -7.28 47.38
N PHE A 18 16.37 -8.49 47.92
CA PHE A 18 17.08 -9.59 47.24
C PHE A 18 16.14 -10.59 46.52
N PHE A 19 14.82 -10.43 46.67
CA PHE A 19 13.79 -11.30 46.07
C PHE A 19 12.70 -10.51 45.32
N VAL A 20 13.03 -9.30 44.86
CA VAL A 20 12.38 -8.79 43.66
C VAL A 20 13.07 -9.53 42.52
N PRO A 21 12.41 -10.44 41.78
CA PRO A 21 12.99 -10.81 40.49
C PRO A 21 13.17 -9.48 39.76
N LEU A 22 14.38 -9.24 39.26
CA LEU A 22 14.60 -8.34 38.13
C LEU A 22 13.65 -8.83 37.03
N ILE A 23 12.38 -8.44 37.13
CA ILE A 23 11.53 -8.25 35.98
C ILE A 23 12.20 -7.05 35.35
N ALA A 24 13.23 -7.32 34.54
CA ALA A 24 13.56 -6.43 33.46
C ALA A 24 12.22 -6.19 32.78
N PHE A 25 11.62 -5.02 33.02
CA PHE A 25 10.61 -4.50 32.13
C PHE A 25 11.35 -4.36 30.81
N GLY A 26 11.29 -5.42 29.99
CA GLY A 26 11.80 -5.38 28.64
C GLY A 26 11.07 -4.22 27.97
N GLN A 27 11.79 -3.16 27.66
CA GLN A 27 11.24 -2.10 26.83
C GLN A 27 10.89 -2.72 25.49
N ASP A 28 9.76 -2.28 24.94
CA ASP A 28 9.16 -2.83 23.73
C ASP A 28 10.02 -2.44 22.53
N PHE A 29 10.82 -3.40 22.11
CA PHE A 29 11.80 -3.31 21.06
C PHE A 29 11.26 -4.06 19.84
N GLU A 30 10.79 -3.34 18.83
CA GLU A 30 10.19 -3.95 17.63
C GLU A 30 11.14 -3.93 16.44
N LEU A 31 11.24 -5.08 15.76
CA LEU A 31 11.79 -5.13 14.40
C LEU A 31 10.76 -4.51 13.44
N PRO A 32 11.17 -3.69 12.46
CA PRO A 32 10.25 -3.20 11.43
C PRO A 32 9.52 -4.36 10.73
N TYR A 33 8.21 -4.23 10.55
CA TYR A 33 7.39 -5.26 9.90
C TYR A 33 6.23 -4.64 9.12
N GLN A 34 5.61 -5.44 8.26
CA GLN A 34 4.40 -5.10 7.52
C GLN A 34 3.31 -6.14 7.73
N TRP A 35 2.07 -5.67 7.90
CA TRP A 35 0.91 -6.54 7.91
C TRP A 35 0.41 -6.82 6.50
N ILE A 36 0.25 -8.10 6.19
CA ILE A 36 -0.42 -8.58 4.99
C ILE A 36 -1.68 -9.31 5.44
N THR A 37 -2.83 -8.69 5.19
CA THR A 37 -4.14 -9.18 5.63
C THR A 37 -5.14 -9.13 4.48
N THR A 38 -6.40 -9.45 4.76
CA THR A 38 -7.50 -9.26 3.81
C THR A 38 -7.63 -7.82 3.29
N GLN A 39 -7.23 -6.82 4.07
CA GLN A 39 -7.20 -5.42 3.62
C GLN A 39 -6.12 -5.18 2.53
N SER A 40 -5.08 -6.00 2.52
CA SER A 40 -3.99 -5.98 1.54
C SER A 40 -4.32 -6.76 0.26
N GLY A 41 -5.47 -7.47 0.20
CA GLY A 41 -5.88 -8.29 -0.93
C GLY A 41 -5.76 -9.82 -0.72
N LEU A 42 -5.26 -10.27 0.44
CA LEU A 42 -5.24 -11.69 0.80
C LEU A 42 -6.67 -12.24 0.91
N SER A 43 -6.92 -13.46 0.46
CA SER A 43 -8.28 -14.02 0.48
C SER A 43 -8.81 -14.34 1.87
N SER A 44 -7.95 -14.71 2.80
CA SER A 44 -8.28 -14.96 4.21
C SER A 44 -7.07 -14.78 5.12
N ASN A 45 -7.29 -14.28 6.33
CA ASN A 45 -6.26 -14.14 7.37
C ASN A 45 -5.85 -15.49 8.00
N HIS A 46 -6.55 -16.58 7.68
CA HIS A 46 -6.19 -17.92 8.11
C HIS A 46 -5.36 -18.60 7.01
N VAL A 47 -4.05 -18.40 7.11
CA VAL A 47 -3.06 -18.93 6.16
C VAL A 47 -2.66 -20.34 6.57
N THR A 48 -2.62 -21.25 5.60
CA THR A 48 -2.36 -22.68 5.80
C THR A 48 -1.05 -23.13 5.17
N PHE A 49 -0.52 -22.40 4.18
CA PHE A 49 0.77 -22.74 3.56
C PHE A 49 1.39 -21.52 2.84
N ILE A 50 2.72 -21.47 2.75
CA ILE A 50 3.46 -20.45 1.99
C ILE A 50 4.63 -21.12 1.26
N ILE A 51 4.77 -20.88 -0.05
CA ILE A 51 5.96 -21.23 -0.84
C ILE A 51 6.28 -20.11 -1.82
N GLN A 52 7.53 -20.01 -2.27
CA GLN A 52 7.94 -19.18 -3.39
C GLN A 52 8.28 -20.07 -4.58
N SER A 53 7.71 -19.75 -5.74
CA SER A 53 7.97 -20.48 -6.98
C SER A 53 9.28 -20.04 -7.65
N GLN A 54 9.81 -20.87 -8.56
CA GLN A 54 11.07 -20.60 -9.26
C GLN A 54 11.04 -19.32 -10.11
N ASP A 55 9.86 -18.95 -10.61
CA ASP A 55 9.60 -17.72 -11.36
C ASP A 55 9.40 -16.49 -10.45
N GLY A 56 9.50 -16.64 -9.13
CA GLY A 56 9.58 -15.55 -8.16
C GLY A 56 8.28 -15.21 -7.44
N TYR A 57 7.13 -15.76 -7.87
CA TYR A 57 5.85 -15.53 -7.21
C TYR A 57 5.80 -16.19 -5.82
N VAL A 58 5.14 -15.53 -4.87
CA VAL A 58 4.84 -16.15 -3.58
C VAL A 58 3.42 -16.71 -3.63
N TRP A 59 3.29 -18.00 -3.40
CA TRP A 59 2.01 -18.71 -3.36
C TRP A 59 1.60 -18.96 -1.92
N ILE A 60 0.41 -18.48 -1.58
CA ILE A 60 -0.14 -18.51 -0.22
C ILE A 60 -1.46 -19.29 -0.24
N GLY A 61 -1.45 -20.44 0.42
CA GLY A 61 -2.65 -21.23 0.68
C GLY A 61 -3.40 -20.68 1.87
N THR A 62 -4.73 -20.60 1.78
CA THR A 62 -5.60 -20.19 2.88
C THR A 62 -6.78 -21.13 3.01
N VAL A 63 -7.59 -20.93 4.05
CA VAL A 63 -8.89 -21.62 4.18
C VAL A 63 -9.94 -21.15 3.16
N ASP A 64 -9.73 -20.01 2.49
CA ASP A 64 -10.61 -19.45 1.46
C ASP A 64 -9.87 -19.12 0.15
N GLY A 65 -9.17 -20.10 -0.40
CA GLY A 65 -8.59 -20.05 -1.74
C GLY A 65 -7.07 -19.93 -1.77
N LEU A 66 -6.54 -20.00 -3.00
CA LEU A 66 -5.14 -19.88 -3.31
C LEU A 66 -4.82 -18.45 -3.73
N ASN A 67 -3.75 -17.89 -3.17
CA ASN A 67 -3.31 -16.54 -3.45
C ASN A 67 -1.96 -16.60 -4.16
N ARG A 68 -1.86 -15.99 -5.35
CA ARG A 68 -0.59 -15.69 -5.98
C ARG A 68 -0.25 -14.24 -5.71
N TYR A 69 0.89 -14.02 -5.09
CA TYR A 69 1.38 -12.70 -4.77
C TYR A 69 2.60 -12.38 -5.63
N ASP A 70 2.56 -11.24 -6.31
CA ASP A 70 3.60 -10.82 -7.26
C ASP A 70 4.56 -9.76 -6.71
N GLY A 71 4.47 -9.47 -5.40
CA GLY A 71 5.24 -8.44 -4.71
C GLY A 71 4.48 -7.13 -4.50
N ALA A 72 3.44 -6.87 -5.30
CA ALA A 72 2.59 -5.70 -5.18
C ALA A 72 1.12 -6.09 -4.92
N ASP A 73 0.57 -6.96 -5.77
CA ASP A 73 -0.84 -7.30 -5.81
C ASP A 73 -1.07 -8.80 -5.57
N PHE A 74 -2.28 -9.10 -5.09
CA PHE A 74 -2.77 -10.47 -4.95
C PHE A 74 -3.70 -10.84 -6.10
N LYS A 75 -3.44 -12.00 -6.70
CA LYS A 75 -4.42 -12.71 -7.52
C LYS A 75 -4.98 -13.89 -6.74
N VAL A 76 -6.30 -13.87 -6.51
CA VAL A 76 -7.00 -14.90 -5.75
C VAL A 76 -7.68 -15.89 -6.70
N PHE A 77 -7.41 -17.18 -6.49
CA PHE A 77 -8.06 -18.29 -7.17
C PHE A 77 -9.00 -19.00 -6.19
N ARG A 78 -10.28 -19.10 -6.57
CA ARG A 78 -11.33 -19.78 -5.80
C ARG A 78 -12.00 -20.86 -6.63
N SER A 79 -12.65 -21.79 -5.96
CA SER A 79 -13.53 -22.78 -6.54
C SER A 79 -14.81 -22.13 -7.04
N GLN A 80 -15.15 -22.42 -8.29
CA GLN A 80 -16.37 -22.02 -8.96
C GLN A 80 -17.09 -23.31 -9.40
N PRO A 81 -18.26 -23.63 -8.81
CA PRO A 81 -18.93 -24.91 -9.07
C PRO A 81 -19.25 -25.18 -10.55
N LEU A 82 -19.44 -24.13 -11.35
CA LEU A 82 -19.82 -24.22 -12.77
C LEU A 82 -18.64 -24.16 -13.74
N ASP A 83 -17.43 -23.85 -13.28
CA ASP A 83 -16.23 -23.79 -14.12
C ASP A 83 -15.33 -24.96 -13.74
N SER A 84 -15.11 -25.92 -14.65
CA SER A 84 -14.22 -27.06 -14.41
C SER A 84 -12.74 -26.67 -14.36
N ASN A 85 -12.39 -25.47 -14.84
CA ASN A 85 -11.02 -24.96 -14.89
C ASN A 85 -10.63 -24.16 -13.65
N SER A 86 -11.54 -23.92 -12.70
CA SER A 86 -11.20 -23.27 -11.43
C SER A 86 -10.61 -24.27 -10.42
N LEU A 87 -10.24 -23.79 -9.23
CA LEU A 87 -9.83 -24.65 -8.12
C LEU A 87 -10.93 -25.64 -7.71
N SER A 88 -10.61 -26.83 -7.19
CA SER A 88 -11.61 -27.82 -6.76
C SER A 88 -12.27 -27.50 -5.41
N ASP A 89 -11.53 -26.95 -4.46
CA ASP A 89 -12.01 -26.55 -3.12
C ASP A 89 -11.17 -25.37 -2.61
N ASN A 90 -11.77 -24.49 -1.81
CA ASN A 90 -11.09 -23.28 -1.34
C ASN A 90 -10.12 -23.56 -0.19
N TYR A 91 -10.34 -24.62 0.58
CA TYR A 91 -9.49 -24.89 1.74
C TYR A 91 -8.19 -25.56 1.30
N ILE A 92 -7.12 -24.77 1.17
CA ILE A 92 -5.80 -25.25 0.77
C ILE A 92 -5.09 -25.90 1.96
N THR A 93 -4.49 -27.07 1.76
CA THR A 93 -3.81 -27.84 2.81
C THR A 93 -2.34 -28.13 2.51
N ALA A 94 -1.94 -28.12 1.24
CA ALA A 94 -0.57 -28.35 0.82
C ALA A 94 -0.26 -27.63 -0.49
N LEU A 95 0.97 -27.13 -0.64
CA LEU A 95 1.48 -26.58 -1.89
C LEU A 95 2.84 -27.21 -2.21
N PHE A 96 3.05 -27.55 -3.48
CA PHE A 96 4.31 -28.11 -3.96
C PHE A 96 4.56 -27.65 -5.40
N GLU A 97 5.77 -27.18 -5.70
CA GLU A 97 6.19 -26.90 -7.08
C GLU A 97 7.13 -28.02 -7.55
N ASP A 98 6.82 -28.61 -8.70
CA ASP A 98 7.69 -29.64 -9.27
C ASP A 98 8.88 -29.07 -10.05
N SER A 99 9.81 -29.93 -10.46
CA SER A 99 11.00 -29.54 -11.21
C SER A 99 10.71 -28.95 -12.60
N ALA A 100 9.49 -29.12 -13.12
CA ALA A 100 9.04 -28.52 -14.37
C ALA A 100 8.35 -27.14 -14.16
N GLY A 101 8.30 -26.65 -12.91
CA GLY A 101 7.66 -25.37 -12.56
C GLY A 101 6.13 -25.45 -12.51
N ARG A 102 5.54 -26.64 -12.42
CA ARG A 102 4.08 -26.79 -12.22
C ARG A 102 3.77 -26.75 -10.74
N LEU A 103 2.75 -25.96 -10.40
CA LEU A 103 2.26 -25.86 -9.03
C LEU A 103 1.17 -26.91 -8.78
N TRP A 104 1.38 -27.72 -7.75
CA TRP A 104 0.47 -28.73 -7.24
C TRP A 104 -0.16 -28.24 -5.93
N ILE A 105 -1.47 -28.38 -5.82
CA ILE A 105 -2.28 -27.82 -4.74
C ILE A 105 -3.16 -28.89 -4.13
N GLY A 106 -2.89 -29.24 -2.88
CA GLY A 106 -3.73 -30.11 -2.07
C GLY A 106 -4.87 -29.32 -1.43
N THR A 107 -6.06 -29.91 -1.43
CA THR A 107 -7.25 -29.33 -0.81
C THR A 107 -7.81 -30.22 0.29
N LYS A 108 -8.62 -29.64 1.17
CA LYS A 108 -9.20 -30.35 2.31
C LYS A 108 -10.29 -31.33 1.90
N ASN A 109 -11.16 -30.96 0.95
CA ASN A 109 -12.37 -31.72 0.67
C ASN A 109 -12.49 -32.21 -0.78
N ASN A 110 -11.69 -31.72 -1.72
CA ASN A 110 -11.81 -32.09 -3.14
C ASN A 110 -10.45 -32.40 -3.80
N GLY A 111 -9.59 -33.14 -3.10
CA GLY A 111 -8.40 -33.76 -3.68
C GLY A 111 -7.30 -32.78 -4.11
N LEU A 112 -6.67 -33.08 -5.24
CA LEU A 112 -5.46 -32.43 -5.74
C LEU A 112 -5.75 -31.62 -7.00
N ASN A 113 -5.07 -30.48 -7.16
CA ASN A 113 -5.12 -29.65 -8.35
C ASN A 113 -3.70 -29.44 -8.90
N CYS A 114 -3.58 -29.31 -10.22
CA CYS A 114 -2.36 -28.88 -10.91
C CYS A 114 -2.65 -27.59 -11.67
N PHE A 115 -1.86 -26.54 -11.45
CA PHE A 115 -2.03 -25.24 -12.08
C PHE A 115 -1.25 -25.18 -13.40
N ASP A 116 -1.95 -24.95 -14.51
CA ASP A 116 -1.37 -24.65 -15.81
C ASP A 116 -1.11 -23.14 -15.90
N SER A 117 0.15 -22.74 -15.74
CA SER A 117 0.58 -21.34 -15.76
C SER A 117 0.35 -20.63 -17.10
N LYS A 118 0.25 -21.37 -18.22
CA LYS A 118 0.06 -20.78 -19.55
C LYS A 118 -1.38 -20.36 -19.79
N LYS A 119 -2.33 -21.16 -19.30
CA LYS A 119 -3.78 -20.92 -19.45
C LYS A 119 -4.41 -20.32 -18.21
N GLU A 120 -3.67 -20.30 -17.09
CA GLU A 120 -4.17 -19.96 -15.77
C GLU A 120 -5.39 -20.80 -15.33
N HIS A 121 -5.39 -22.08 -15.71
CA HIS A 121 -6.45 -23.03 -15.41
C HIS A 121 -5.94 -24.12 -14.45
N PHE A 122 -6.87 -24.78 -13.76
CA PHE A 122 -6.59 -25.89 -12.87
C PHE A 122 -7.06 -27.21 -13.48
N ILE A 123 -6.16 -28.18 -13.48
CA ILE A 123 -6.46 -29.59 -13.78
C ILE A 123 -6.74 -30.27 -12.44
N ARG A 124 -7.94 -30.86 -12.30
CA ARG A 124 -8.42 -31.44 -11.03
C ARG A 124 -8.25 -32.96 -11.00
N PHE A 125 -7.74 -33.47 -9.90
CA PHE A 125 -7.64 -34.89 -9.58
C PHE A 125 -8.49 -35.15 -8.33
N LEU A 126 -9.70 -35.68 -8.53
CA LEU A 126 -10.69 -35.89 -7.47
C LEU A 126 -10.63 -37.32 -6.95
N HIS A 127 -11.00 -37.52 -5.68
CA HIS A 127 -11.27 -38.85 -5.15
C HIS A 127 -12.58 -39.40 -5.74
N ARG A 128 -12.56 -40.66 -6.14
CA ARG A 128 -13.72 -41.44 -6.55
C ARG A 128 -13.67 -42.79 -5.85
N GLU A 129 -14.72 -43.09 -5.10
CA GLU A 129 -14.81 -44.31 -4.29
C GLU A 129 -14.83 -45.58 -5.18
N ASP A 130 -15.39 -45.46 -6.38
CA ASP A 130 -15.56 -46.53 -7.38
C ASP A 130 -14.36 -46.71 -8.33
N ASP A 131 -13.42 -45.76 -8.35
CA ASP A 131 -12.25 -45.81 -9.23
C ASP A 131 -10.95 -46.00 -8.43
N PRO A 132 -10.36 -47.20 -8.39
CA PRO A 132 -9.12 -47.47 -7.66
C PRO A 132 -7.91 -46.71 -8.22
N ASN A 133 -8.03 -46.13 -9.43
CA ASN A 133 -6.99 -45.31 -10.04
C ASN A 133 -7.12 -43.81 -9.72
N SER A 134 -8.09 -43.41 -8.90
CA SER A 134 -8.22 -42.04 -8.40
C SER A 134 -7.52 -41.87 -7.06
N LEU A 135 -7.51 -40.67 -6.46
CA LEU A 135 -6.93 -40.46 -5.12
C LEU A 135 -7.58 -41.37 -4.06
N SER A 136 -6.83 -41.80 -3.05
CA SER A 136 -7.34 -42.65 -1.95
C SER A 136 -8.33 -41.94 -1.02
N ASP A 137 -8.26 -40.62 -0.88
CA ASP A 137 -9.15 -39.82 -0.04
C ASP A 137 -9.16 -38.35 -0.52
N PRO A 138 -10.27 -37.61 -0.35
CA PRO A 138 -10.35 -36.21 -0.75
C PRO A 138 -9.46 -35.27 0.06
N HIS A 139 -9.06 -35.64 1.28
CA HIS A 139 -8.23 -34.80 2.15
C HIS A 139 -6.75 -35.02 1.89
N VAL A 140 -6.15 -34.15 1.09
CA VAL A 140 -4.71 -34.15 0.85
C VAL A 140 -3.99 -33.50 2.03
N THR A 141 -3.01 -34.19 2.61
CA THR A 141 -2.25 -33.71 3.79
C THR A 141 -0.85 -33.22 3.44
N SER A 142 -0.19 -33.84 2.46
CA SER A 142 1.18 -33.50 2.07
C SER A 142 1.47 -33.97 0.65
N ILE A 143 2.34 -33.25 -0.06
CA ILE A 143 2.70 -33.48 -1.46
C ILE A 143 4.21 -33.37 -1.59
N THR A 144 4.84 -34.30 -2.31
CA THR A 144 6.27 -34.21 -2.60
C THR A 144 6.64 -34.90 -3.92
N ALA A 145 7.84 -34.63 -4.43
CA ALA A 145 8.37 -35.31 -5.61
C ALA A 145 9.06 -36.63 -5.23
N GLY A 146 8.96 -37.60 -6.14
CA GLY A 146 9.82 -38.77 -6.17
C GLY A 146 11.01 -38.58 -7.11
N LYS A 147 11.79 -39.66 -7.33
CA LYS A 147 13.10 -39.60 -7.97
C LYS A 147 13.05 -39.79 -9.50
N GLU A 148 12.05 -40.48 -10.01
CA GLU A 148 11.88 -40.83 -11.43
C GLU A 148 10.76 -40.03 -12.11
N GLN A 149 10.61 -38.74 -11.77
CA GLN A 149 9.51 -37.94 -12.31
C GLN A 149 8.12 -38.49 -11.90
N GLU A 150 7.95 -38.85 -10.64
CA GLU A 150 6.67 -39.15 -10.01
C GLU A 150 6.32 -38.14 -8.90
N LEU A 151 5.02 -38.01 -8.62
CA LEU A 151 4.48 -37.20 -7.53
C LEU A 151 3.88 -38.11 -6.47
N TRP A 152 4.30 -37.91 -5.22
CA TRP A 152 3.77 -38.61 -4.05
C TRP A 152 2.78 -37.70 -3.31
N VAL A 153 1.59 -38.25 -3.02
CA VAL A 153 0.48 -37.52 -2.41
C VAL A 153 -0.05 -38.28 -1.21
N ALA A 154 0.16 -37.73 -0.02
CA ALA A 154 -0.40 -38.26 1.22
C ALA A 154 -1.82 -37.73 1.43
N THR A 155 -2.68 -38.60 1.95
CA THR A 155 -4.07 -38.26 2.29
C THR A 155 -4.44 -38.77 3.69
N SER A 156 -5.64 -38.42 4.16
CA SER A 156 -6.16 -38.98 5.41
C SER A 156 -6.34 -40.51 5.40
N MET A 157 -6.38 -41.15 4.22
CA MET A 157 -6.61 -42.59 4.10
C MET A 157 -5.66 -43.26 3.10
N GLY A 158 -4.36 -42.95 3.18
CA GLY A 158 -3.31 -43.64 2.43
C GLY A 158 -2.39 -42.72 1.63
N LEU A 159 -1.42 -43.34 0.96
CA LEU A 159 -0.40 -42.72 0.12
C LEU A 159 -0.71 -42.99 -1.36
N ASN A 160 -0.49 -42.02 -2.23
CA ASN A 160 -0.75 -42.15 -3.65
C ASN A 160 0.49 -41.77 -4.45
N GLU A 161 0.77 -42.52 -5.50
CA GLU A 161 1.84 -42.27 -6.47
C GLU A 161 1.22 -41.91 -7.81
N LEU A 162 1.65 -40.78 -8.39
CA LEU A 162 1.26 -40.33 -9.72
C LEU A 162 2.52 -40.21 -10.60
N PRO A 163 2.76 -41.16 -11.50
CA PRO A 163 3.82 -41.04 -12.49
C PRO A 163 3.54 -39.86 -13.43
N PHE A 164 4.51 -38.97 -13.68
CA PHE A 164 4.28 -37.82 -14.58
C PHE A 164 3.91 -38.29 -16.00
N GLY A 165 2.89 -37.67 -16.58
CA GLY A 165 2.37 -37.99 -17.90
C GLY A 165 1.31 -39.12 -17.94
N LYS A 166 1.04 -39.78 -16.81
CA LYS A 166 -0.07 -40.73 -16.66
C LYS A 166 -1.25 -40.08 -15.93
N ALA A 167 -2.46 -40.56 -16.20
CA ALA A 167 -3.71 -40.05 -15.60
C ALA A 167 -4.24 -40.93 -14.45
N HIS A 168 -3.46 -41.91 -13.99
CA HIS A 168 -3.88 -42.92 -13.02
C HIS A 168 -2.96 -42.91 -11.80
N PHE A 169 -3.56 -42.86 -10.61
CA PHE A 169 -2.86 -43.00 -9.33
C PHE A 169 -2.68 -44.47 -8.98
N GLN A 170 -1.53 -44.78 -8.37
CA GLN A 170 -1.33 -46.02 -7.65
C GLN A 170 -1.50 -45.75 -6.15
N ARG A 171 -2.44 -46.44 -5.51
CA ARG A 171 -2.75 -46.29 -4.08
C ARG A 171 -1.93 -47.28 -3.25
N TYR A 172 -1.45 -46.81 -2.11
CA TYR A 172 -0.77 -47.58 -1.07
C TYR A 172 -1.41 -47.26 0.28
N PHE A 173 -1.46 -48.20 1.22
CA PHE A 173 -1.99 -47.97 2.56
C PHE A 173 -3.49 -47.64 2.65
N HIS A 174 -4.28 -48.03 1.63
CA HIS A 174 -5.73 -47.81 1.53
C HIS A 174 -6.57 -49.06 1.88
N ASP A 175 -6.26 -50.21 1.27
CA ASP A 175 -7.00 -51.48 1.44
C ASP A 175 -6.35 -52.42 2.49
N THR A 176 -6.99 -53.54 2.83
CA THR A 176 -6.64 -54.44 3.95
C THR A 176 -5.19 -54.96 3.90
N GLU A 177 -4.32 -54.30 4.64
CA GLU A 177 -2.90 -54.67 4.81
C GLU A 177 -2.68 -55.48 6.09
N ILE A 178 -1.69 -56.37 6.03
CA ILE A 178 -1.31 -57.28 7.11
C ILE A 178 -0.03 -56.77 7.77
N PHE A 179 -0.08 -56.57 9.10
CA PHE A 179 1.05 -56.11 9.91
C PHE A 179 1.38 -57.13 11.00
N PHE A 180 2.67 -57.40 11.18
CA PHE A 180 3.15 -58.26 12.26
C PHE A 180 3.84 -57.40 13.34
N GLU A 181 3.23 -57.35 14.52
CA GLU A 181 3.86 -56.81 15.74
C GLU A 181 4.11 -57.97 16.70
N ARG A 182 5.31 -58.04 17.29
CA ARG A 182 5.65 -59.10 18.25
C ARG A 182 4.70 -59.10 19.46
N PRO A 183 4.13 -60.26 19.84
CA PRO A 183 3.36 -60.38 21.08
C PRO A 183 4.25 -60.16 22.32
N SER A 184 3.78 -59.38 23.29
CA SER A 184 4.41 -59.23 24.62
C SER A 184 3.62 -59.97 25.71
N GLY A 185 4.31 -60.63 26.65
CA GLY A 185 3.72 -61.26 27.85
C GLY A 185 3.62 -62.80 27.82
N GLU A 186 2.83 -63.39 28.74
CA GLU A 186 2.67 -64.85 28.97
C GLU A 186 2.26 -65.66 27.71
N TYR A 187 1.68 -65.00 26.70
CA TYR A 187 1.32 -65.62 25.42
C TYR A 187 2.53 -66.01 24.56
N PHE A 188 3.72 -65.45 24.81
CA PHE A 188 4.94 -65.70 24.02
C PHE A 188 5.72 -66.94 24.50
N GLU A 189 5.49 -67.40 25.74
CA GLU A 189 6.21 -68.52 26.36
C GLU A 189 5.75 -69.91 25.88
N GLY A 190 4.59 -70.00 25.20
CA GLY A 190 4.02 -71.24 24.69
C GLY A 190 4.26 -71.54 23.20
N LEU A 191 4.98 -70.67 22.48
CA LEU A 191 5.17 -70.77 21.03
C LEU A 191 6.33 -71.69 20.66
N SER A 192 6.21 -72.41 19.54
CA SER A 192 7.29 -73.28 19.05
C SER A 192 8.55 -72.46 18.70
N THR A 193 9.74 -73.06 18.87
CA THR A 193 11.02 -72.37 18.62
C THR A 193 11.13 -71.87 17.17
N LYS A 194 10.51 -72.59 16.22
CA LYS A 194 10.47 -72.23 14.80
C LYS A 194 9.53 -71.05 14.53
N LEU A 195 8.36 -71.00 15.18
CA LEU A 195 7.45 -69.85 15.12
C LEU A 195 8.08 -68.62 15.79
N HIS A 196 8.84 -68.81 16.87
CA HIS A 196 9.57 -67.75 17.56
C HIS A 196 10.61 -67.07 16.67
N THR A 197 11.46 -67.84 15.98
CA THR A 197 12.43 -67.30 15.02
C THR A 197 11.74 -66.62 13.84
N THR A 198 10.61 -67.19 13.36
CA THR A 198 9.84 -66.64 12.24
C THR A 198 9.17 -65.31 12.59
N LEU A 199 8.50 -65.23 13.74
CA LEU A 199 7.89 -63.99 14.23
C LEU A 199 8.96 -62.93 14.52
N THR A 200 10.17 -63.31 14.94
CA THR A 200 11.31 -62.39 15.10
C THR A 200 11.78 -61.83 13.75
N GLN A 201 11.72 -62.61 12.67
CA GLN A 201 12.05 -62.12 11.32
C GLN A 201 10.94 -61.26 10.71
N LEU A 202 9.69 -61.49 11.10
CA LEU A 202 8.51 -60.75 10.66
C LEU A 202 8.20 -59.51 11.50
N ASP A 203 8.79 -59.38 12.69
CA ASP A 203 8.57 -58.28 13.62
C ASP A 203 8.84 -56.91 12.94
N GLY A 204 7.84 -56.04 12.97
CA GLY A 204 7.91 -54.71 12.36
C GLY A 204 7.76 -54.68 10.83
N ARG A 205 7.57 -55.82 10.15
CA ARG A 205 7.39 -55.88 8.69
C ARG A 205 5.93 -55.76 8.27
N LYS A 206 5.70 -55.07 7.15
CA LYS A 206 4.38 -54.85 6.55
C LYS A 206 4.32 -55.39 5.12
N PHE A 207 3.27 -56.14 4.80
CA PHE A 207 3.01 -56.65 3.44
C PHE A 207 1.82 -55.90 2.83
N LEU A 208 1.94 -55.54 1.55
CA LEU A 208 0.95 -54.72 0.84
C LEU A 208 -0.24 -55.53 0.29
N SER A 209 -0.15 -56.86 0.30
CA SER A 209 -1.27 -57.76 -0.07
C SER A 209 -1.10 -59.15 0.55
N GLU A 210 -2.21 -59.88 0.65
CA GLU A 210 -2.21 -61.31 1.01
C GLU A 210 -1.31 -62.13 0.09
N SER A 211 -1.30 -61.83 -1.22
CA SER A 211 -0.44 -62.52 -2.18
C SER A 211 1.07 -62.30 -1.96
N GLN A 212 1.48 -61.15 -1.43
CA GLN A 212 2.88 -60.89 -1.09
C GLN A 212 3.30 -61.62 0.18
N LEU A 213 2.40 -61.70 1.16
CA LEU A 213 2.59 -62.53 2.34
C LEU A 213 2.68 -64.00 1.95
N GLU A 214 1.76 -64.49 1.11
CA GLU A 214 1.76 -65.87 0.60
C GLU A 214 3.05 -66.19 -0.15
N ASN A 215 3.50 -65.32 -1.05
CA ASN A 215 4.76 -65.52 -1.77
C ASN A 215 5.98 -65.51 -0.83
N TRP A 216 6.00 -64.63 0.17
CA TRP A 216 7.07 -64.65 1.17
C TRP A 216 7.04 -65.93 2.01
N LEU A 217 5.85 -66.37 2.43
CA LEU A 217 5.67 -67.61 3.18
C LEU A 217 6.08 -68.84 2.35
N LEU A 218 5.69 -68.91 1.07
CA LEU A 218 6.05 -70.01 0.16
C LEU A 218 7.56 -70.08 -0.15
N ASN A 219 8.25 -68.94 -0.12
CA ASN A 219 9.69 -68.88 -0.34
C ASN A 219 10.52 -69.21 0.92
N ASN A 220 9.92 -69.14 2.11
CA ASN A 220 10.62 -69.33 3.38
C ASN A 220 10.17 -70.60 4.16
N PHE A 221 9.07 -71.24 3.76
CA PHE A 221 8.51 -72.43 4.41
C PHE A 221 8.12 -73.52 3.41
N GLU A 222 8.24 -74.80 3.80
CA GLU A 222 7.76 -75.93 3.00
C GLU A 222 6.22 -76.06 3.08
N ALA A 223 5.57 -76.52 2.01
CA ALA A 223 4.11 -76.51 1.85
C ALA A 223 3.29 -77.27 2.92
N ASN A 224 3.92 -78.14 3.71
CA ASN A 224 3.27 -78.94 4.75
C ASN A 224 3.66 -78.52 6.19
N ASP A 225 4.26 -77.34 6.37
CA ASP A 225 4.70 -76.86 7.68
C ASP A 225 3.51 -76.39 8.55
N SER A 226 3.30 -77.04 9.69
CA SER A 226 2.23 -76.71 10.65
C SER A 226 2.31 -75.27 11.18
N THR A 227 3.50 -74.66 11.10
CA THR A 227 3.77 -73.27 11.50
C THR A 227 2.98 -72.26 10.66
N LEU A 228 2.62 -72.58 9.41
CA LEU A 228 1.83 -71.69 8.53
C LEU A 228 0.41 -71.43 9.07
N ASN A 229 -0.22 -72.43 9.69
CA ASN A 229 -1.55 -72.30 10.30
C ASN A 229 -1.53 -71.48 11.60
N GLU A 230 -0.35 -71.35 12.23
CA GLU A 230 -0.16 -70.59 13.46
C GLU A 230 0.15 -69.09 13.19
N ILE A 231 0.69 -68.72 12.02
CA ILE A 231 1.04 -67.33 11.65
C ILE A 231 -0.18 -66.48 11.28
N LEU A 232 -1.16 -67.07 10.58
CA LEU A 232 -2.38 -66.40 10.08
C LEU A 232 -3.23 -65.70 11.17
N PRO A 233 -3.42 -66.28 12.37
CA PRO A 233 -4.09 -65.60 13.48
C PRO A 233 -3.37 -64.33 14.00
N PHE A 234 -2.03 -64.27 13.88
CA PHE A 234 -1.22 -63.10 14.28
C PHE A 234 -1.16 -62.02 13.19
N ALA A 235 -1.35 -62.41 11.94
CA ALA A 235 -1.35 -61.53 10.76
C ALA A 235 -2.45 -60.44 10.84
N ASN A 236 -3.54 -60.70 11.58
CA ASN A 236 -4.78 -59.91 11.47
C ASN A 236 -5.08 -58.94 12.63
N ARG A 237 -4.09 -58.61 13.48
CA ARG A 237 -4.30 -57.62 14.55
C ARG A 237 -3.20 -56.57 14.57
N ASN A 238 -3.34 -55.58 13.69
CA ASN A 238 -2.95 -54.17 13.93
C ASN A 238 -3.19 -53.35 12.65
N LYS A 239 -4.38 -52.73 12.53
CA LYS A 239 -4.62 -51.73 11.48
C LYS A 239 -3.74 -50.51 11.78
N VAL A 240 -2.67 -50.32 11.00
CA VAL A 240 -1.92 -49.06 10.98
C VAL A 240 -2.91 -47.94 10.65
N SER A 241 -2.86 -46.85 11.42
CA SER A 241 -3.70 -45.67 11.16
C SER A 241 -3.45 -45.21 9.72
N ARG A 242 -4.53 -45.11 8.92
CA ARG A 242 -4.45 -44.75 7.50
C ARG A 242 -4.10 -43.26 7.28
N LYS A 243 -4.03 -42.48 8.37
CA LYS A 243 -3.85 -41.03 8.35
C LYS A 243 -2.38 -40.65 8.37
N ILE A 244 -1.85 -40.38 7.17
CA ILE A 244 -0.50 -39.87 6.97
C ILE A 244 -0.55 -38.35 7.13
N GLY A 245 0.20 -37.80 8.09
CA GLY A 245 0.23 -36.37 8.40
C GLY A 245 1.18 -35.60 7.49
N VAL A 246 2.38 -36.14 7.30
CA VAL A 246 3.45 -35.49 6.53
C VAL A 246 4.32 -36.54 5.83
N ILE A 247 4.79 -36.23 4.63
CA ILE A 247 5.77 -37.02 3.90
C ILE A 247 6.96 -36.15 3.49
N LEU A 248 8.16 -36.72 3.51
CA LEU A 248 9.39 -36.03 3.13
C LEU A 248 10.31 -37.01 2.38
N PRO A 249 10.76 -36.70 1.16
CA PRO A 249 11.63 -37.58 0.39
C PRO A 249 13.08 -37.45 0.90
N ASP A 250 13.82 -38.55 0.83
CA ASP A 250 15.27 -38.54 0.97
C ASP A 250 15.98 -38.39 -0.39
N ILE A 251 17.32 -38.38 -0.35
CA ILE A 251 18.16 -38.27 -1.55
C ILE A 251 18.02 -39.46 -2.52
N GLU A 252 17.51 -40.60 -2.04
CA GLU A 252 17.31 -41.81 -2.82
C GLU A 252 15.89 -41.94 -3.39
N GLY A 253 14.97 -41.04 -3.02
CA GLY A 253 13.56 -41.07 -3.43
C GLY A 253 12.67 -41.91 -2.52
N ASN A 254 13.20 -42.40 -1.39
CA ASN A 254 12.41 -43.05 -0.35
C ASN A 254 11.74 -41.98 0.53
N LEU A 255 10.69 -42.35 1.26
CA LEU A 255 9.86 -41.39 1.98
C LEU A 255 9.95 -41.59 3.50
N TRP A 256 10.29 -40.53 4.21
CA TRP A 256 9.99 -40.39 5.63
C TRP A 256 8.52 -40.00 5.80
N MET A 257 7.83 -40.68 6.70
CA MET A 257 6.38 -40.55 6.88
C MET A 257 6.02 -40.37 8.35
N GLY A 258 5.34 -39.28 8.68
CA GLY A 258 4.72 -39.09 9.98
C GLY A 258 3.29 -39.62 9.97
N ILE A 259 2.99 -40.64 10.78
CA ILE A 259 1.65 -41.23 10.87
C ILE A 259 0.98 -40.81 12.18
N TYR A 260 -0.28 -40.33 12.08
CA TYR A 260 -1.02 -39.79 13.22
C TYR A 260 -1.15 -40.85 14.34
N GLY A 261 -0.59 -40.56 15.52
CA GLY A 261 -0.66 -41.41 16.71
C GLY A 261 0.12 -42.72 16.61
N LYS A 262 1.00 -42.86 15.62
CA LYS A 262 1.79 -44.09 15.39
C LYS A 262 3.29 -43.84 15.21
N GLY A 263 3.74 -42.60 15.13
CA GLY A 263 5.15 -42.23 15.07
C GLY A 263 5.71 -42.13 13.66
N LEU A 264 7.03 -42.29 13.55
CA LEU A 264 7.81 -42.11 12.33
C LEU A 264 8.00 -43.43 11.58
N TYR A 265 7.81 -43.39 10.27
CA TYR A 265 8.01 -44.52 9.37
C TYR A 265 8.94 -44.12 8.21
N TYR A 266 9.59 -45.12 7.64
CA TYR A 266 10.44 -44.98 6.46
C TYR A 266 9.95 -45.94 5.37
N PHE A 267 9.59 -45.40 4.21
CA PHE A 267 9.04 -46.15 3.08
C PHE A 267 10.04 -46.19 1.94
N ASN A 268 10.52 -47.39 1.59
CA ASN A 268 11.36 -47.60 0.43
C ASN A 268 10.51 -47.67 -0.84
N ALA A 269 10.68 -46.70 -1.73
CA ALA A 269 9.85 -46.56 -2.92
C ALA A 269 10.10 -47.67 -3.97
N SER A 270 11.29 -48.28 -3.97
CA SER A 270 11.67 -49.33 -4.92
C SER A 270 11.20 -50.71 -4.48
N SER A 271 11.47 -51.09 -3.22
CA SER A 271 11.03 -52.37 -2.66
C SER A 271 9.59 -52.36 -2.18
N LYS A 272 8.97 -51.16 -2.13
CA LYS A 272 7.64 -50.90 -1.56
C LYS A 272 7.52 -51.39 -0.11
N PHE A 273 8.65 -51.37 0.60
CA PHE A 273 8.75 -51.80 2.00
C PHE A 273 8.57 -50.62 2.94
N LEU A 274 7.85 -50.84 4.05
CA LEU A 274 7.63 -49.83 5.10
C LEU A 274 8.27 -50.31 6.41
N GLU A 275 9.12 -49.48 6.98
CA GLU A 275 9.82 -49.70 8.26
C GLU A 275 9.30 -48.70 9.31
N ARG A 276 9.05 -49.17 10.53
CA ARG A 276 8.78 -48.28 11.68
C ARG A 276 10.11 -47.91 12.33
N ILE A 277 10.28 -46.64 12.65
CA ILE A 277 11.49 -46.15 13.31
C ILE A 277 11.18 -45.93 14.77
N ASP A 278 11.86 -46.69 15.63
CA ASP A 278 11.70 -46.56 17.08
C ASP A 278 12.38 -45.29 17.61
N GLY A 279 11.80 -44.65 18.63
CA GLY A 279 12.19 -43.32 19.12
C GLY A 279 12.21 -43.29 20.64
N PRO A 280 12.56 -42.13 21.24
CA PRO A 280 12.76 -42.02 22.68
C PRO A 280 11.50 -42.41 23.48
N GLU A 281 11.66 -42.90 24.72
CA GLU A 281 10.52 -43.20 25.60
C GLU A 281 9.61 -41.97 25.78
N GLY A 282 8.32 -42.13 25.51
CA GLY A 282 7.34 -41.04 25.55
C GLY A 282 7.26 -40.20 24.27
N ALA A 283 8.08 -40.48 23.25
CA ALA A 283 8.04 -39.79 21.98
C ALA A 283 6.80 -40.14 21.12
N TRP A 284 6.48 -39.18 20.26
CA TRP A 284 5.43 -39.18 19.24
C TRP A 284 3.98 -39.12 19.73
N GLY A 285 3.50 -37.90 19.94
CA GLY A 285 2.09 -37.58 19.74
C GLY A 285 1.72 -37.65 18.25
N LYS A 286 1.58 -36.49 17.62
CA LYS A 286 1.35 -36.37 16.18
C LYS A 286 2.52 -35.65 15.53
N ILE A 287 3.14 -36.32 14.55
CA ILE A 287 4.23 -35.75 13.77
C ILE A 287 3.61 -35.01 12.57
N ASN A 288 3.73 -33.69 12.58
CA ASN A 288 3.23 -32.82 11.50
C ASN A 288 4.33 -32.24 10.62
N ASN A 289 5.57 -32.26 11.12
CA ASN A 289 6.66 -31.49 10.54
C ASN A 289 7.91 -32.36 10.48
N LEU A 290 8.46 -32.49 9.27
CA LEU A 290 9.72 -33.18 9.00
C LEU A 290 10.61 -32.27 8.16
N LEU A 291 11.89 -32.21 8.49
CA LEU A 291 12.88 -31.45 7.71
C LEU A 291 14.20 -32.21 7.64
N LEU A 292 14.71 -32.39 6.43
CA LEU A 292 16.01 -33.00 6.18
C LEU A 292 17.06 -31.90 6.01
N GLN A 293 18.04 -31.84 6.90
CA GLN A 293 19.12 -30.85 6.82
C GLN A 293 20.42 -31.41 7.42
N GLU A 294 21.50 -31.35 6.64
CA GLU A 294 22.87 -31.69 7.07
C GLU A 294 23.04 -33.12 7.61
N GLY A 295 22.39 -34.10 6.99
CA GLY A 295 22.45 -35.49 7.44
C GLY A 295 21.61 -35.79 8.68
N CYS A 296 20.87 -34.79 9.19
CA CYS A 296 19.90 -34.97 10.26
C CYS A 296 18.46 -34.85 9.73
N LEU A 297 17.60 -35.75 10.20
CA LEU A 297 16.16 -35.62 10.07
C LEU A 297 15.61 -34.95 11.33
N TRP A 298 15.15 -33.72 11.17
CA TRP A 298 14.49 -32.95 12.22
C TRP A 298 13.01 -33.28 12.25
N ILE A 299 12.50 -33.58 13.44
CA ILE A 299 11.17 -34.11 13.67
C ILE A 299 10.49 -33.22 14.72
N GLY A 300 9.41 -32.58 14.30
CA GLY A 300 8.56 -31.79 15.17
C GLY A 300 7.29 -32.54 15.54
N ASP A 301 6.97 -32.59 16.83
CA ASP A 301 5.72 -33.18 17.31
C ASP A 301 4.77 -32.15 17.97
N GLU A 302 3.49 -32.52 18.07
CA GLU A 302 2.48 -31.67 18.73
C GLU A 302 2.68 -31.52 20.25
N SER A 303 3.60 -32.26 20.88
CA SER A 303 3.92 -32.09 22.30
C SER A 303 4.82 -30.87 22.55
N GLY A 304 5.38 -30.28 21.47
CA GLY A 304 6.25 -29.11 21.54
C GLY A 304 7.73 -29.44 21.55
N GLU A 305 8.08 -30.70 21.30
CA GLU A 305 9.45 -31.16 21.32
C GLU A 305 10.02 -31.25 19.91
N LEU A 306 11.32 -30.95 19.81
CA LEU A 306 12.09 -31.09 18.59
C LEU A 306 13.15 -32.16 18.76
N TYR A 307 13.11 -33.14 17.88
CA TYR A 307 14.08 -34.22 17.83
C TYR A 307 14.92 -34.10 16.57
N ALA A 308 16.21 -34.42 16.67
CA ALA A 308 17.10 -34.60 15.55
C ALA A 308 17.55 -36.07 15.50
N LEU A 309 17.23 -36.75 14.41
CA LEU A 309 17.74 -38.09 14.11
C LEU A 309 18.96 -37.94 13.19
N ASP A 310 20.14 -38.28 13.69
CA ASP A 310 21.34 -38.38 12.88
C ASP A 310 21.25 -39.64 11.99
N LEU A 311 21.31 -39.46 10.66
CA LEU A 311 21.03 -40.54 9.72
C LEU A 311 22.19 -41.55 9.59
N ASP A 312 23.41 -41.15 9.92
CA ASP A 312 24.60 -42.00 9.88
C ASP A 312 24.66 -42.91 11.12
N THR A 313 24.38 -42.34 12.29
CA THR A 313 24.48 -43.03 13.59
C THR A 313 23.15 -43.63 14.05
N ARG A 314 22.01 -43.20 13.47
CA ARG A 314 20.64 -43.54 13.90
C ARG A 314 20.33 -43.17 15.35
N VAL A 315 21.04 -42.18 15.89
CA VAL A 315 20.84 -41.70 17.27
C VAL A 315 19.90 -40.48 17.28
N PHE A 316 18.94 -40.49 18.21
CA PHE A 316 18.07 -39.36 18.48
C PHE A 316 18.69 -38.40 19.49
N LYS A 317 18.65 -37.10 19.17
CA LYS A 317 18.97 -36.00 20.09
C LYS A 317 17.73 -35.14 20.31
N ARG A 318 17.31 -35.00 21.56
CA ARG A 318 16.22 -34.09 21.97
C ARG A 318 16.78 -32.69 22.17
N HIS A 319 16.11 -31.68 21.61
CA HIS A 319 16.45 -30.27 21.77
C HIS A 319 15.41 -29.56 22.64
N ILE A 320 15.87 -28.93 23.72
CA ILE A 320 15.03 -28.16 24.65
C ILE A 320 15.32 -26.66 24.42
N PHE A 321 14.26 -25.87 24.33
CA PHE A 321 14.29 -24.47 23.86
C PHE A 321 14.46 -23.43 24.98
N SER A 322 14.01 -23.75 26.19
CA SER A 322 14.10 -22.94 27.40
C SER A 322 13.78 -23.77 28.64
N GLU A 323 13.90 -23.19 29.84
CA GLU A 323 13.42 -23.81 31.10
C GLU A 323 11.90 -24.04 31.08
N ASP A 324 11.15 -23.26 30.29
CA ASP A 324 9.73 -23.45 30.02
C ASP A 324 9.48 -24.27 28.72
N PRO A 325 8.41 -25.09 28.66
CA PRO A 325 8.06 -25.85 27.46
C PRO A 325 7.76 -24.92 26.28
N CYS A 326 8.24 -25.28 25.09
CA CYS A 326 8.15 -24.51 23.84
C CYS A 326 6.71 -24.35 23.30
N GLY A 327 5.72 -24.90 24.02
CA GLY A 327 4.34 -25.04 23.58
C GLY A 327 4.22 -25.86 22.28
N ARG A 328 3.03 -25.96 21.67
CA ARG A 328 2.82 -26.80 20.49
C ARG A 328 3.61 -26.28 19.28
N LEU A 329 4.45 -27.13 18.69
CA LEU A 329 5.18 -26.85 17.45
C LEU A 329 4.28 -27.03 16.23
N ASP A 330 3.89 -25.92 15.61
CA ASP A 330 2.98 -25.91 14.46
C ASP A 330 3.76 -25.96 13.13
N TRP A 331 5.00 -25.45 13.05
CA TRP A 331 5.79 -25.44 11.81
C TRP A 331 7.31 -25.55 12.02
N LEU A 332 7.97 -26.25 11.11
CA LEU A 332 9.44 -26.38 11.02
C LEU A 332 9.90 -26.06 9.61
N GLY A 333 10.84 -25.12 9.49
CA GLY A 333 11.40 -24.71 8.21
C GLY A 333 12.92 -24.51 8.26
N LYS A 334 13.53 -24.54 7.09
CA LYS A 334 14.94 -24.18 6.92
C LYS A 334 15.08 -22.66 6.83
N GLY A 335 16.04 -22.09 7.56
CA GLY A 335 16.48 -20.71 7.42
C GLY A 335 17.76 -20.58 6.58
N SER A 336 18.23 -19.34 6.43
CA SER A 336 19.44 -19.00 5.69
C SER A 336 20.68 -19.61 6.34
N GLY A 337 21.54 -20.24 5.54
CA GLY A 337 22.72 -20.94 6.02
C GLY A 337 22.36 -22.19 6.84
N GLN A 338 23.01 -22.37 7.98
CA GLN A 338 22.77 -23.48 8.91
C GLN A 338 21.74 -23.12 9.99
N SER A 339 20.63 -22.49 9.58
CA SER A 339 19.59 -22.04 10.52
C SER A 339 18.32 -22.88 10.42
N LEU A 340 17.60 -23.00 11.54
CA LEU A 340 16.26 -23.58 11.65
C LEU A 340 15.26 -22.52 12.11
N LEU A 341 14.05 -22.59 11.58
CA LEU A 341 12.95 -21.70 11.88
C LEU A 341 11.79 -22.49 12.46
N LEU A 342 11.25 -22.05 13.59
CA LEU A 342 10.14 -22.73 14.27
C LEU A 342 8.98 -21.76 14.53
N GLY A 343 7.78 -22.19 14.13
CA GLY A 343 6.53 -21.55 14.52
C GLY A 343 5.85 -22.36 15.62
N THR A 344 5.57 -21.73 16.75
CA THR A 344 4.87 -22.35 17.88
C THR A 344 3.67 -21.52 18.33
N ASP A 345 2.83 -22.10 19.18
CA ASP A 345 1.74 -21.38 19.86
C ASP A 345 2.21 -20.23 20.77
N ILE A 346 3.47 -20.25 21.23
CA ILE A 346 4.09 -19.21 22.05
C ILE A 346 5.04 -18.27 21.27
N GLY A 347 5.11 -18.38 19.94
CA GLY A 347 5.82 -17.42 19.09
C GLY A 347 6.76 -18.04 18.06
N PHE A 348 7.78 -17.26 17.68
CA PHE A 348 8.77 -17.61 16.66
C PHE A 348 10.14 -17.83 17.31
N PHE A 349 10.80 -18.95 16.94
CA PHE A 349 12.17 -19.24 17.34
C PHE A 349 13.10 -19.39 16.14
N TRP A 350 14.28 -18.79 16.24
CA TRP A 350 15.37 -18.93 15.28
C TRP A 350 16.51 -19.72 15.93
N GLY A 351 16.78 -20.91 15.41
CA GLY A 351 17.93 -21.72 15.77
C GLY A 351 19.09 -21.47 14.81
N LYS A 352 20.28 -21.13 15.31
CA LYS A 352 21.51 -21.08 14.52
C LYS A 352 22.42 -22.23 14.95
N LEU A 353 22.84 -23.06 14.01
CA LEU A 353 23.78 -24.13 14.27
C LEU A 353 25.20 -23.56 14.27
N ASN A 354 25.88 -23.66 15.41
CA ASN A 354 27.28 -23.31 15.59
C ASN A 354 28.03 -24.52 16.18
N ASN A 355 29.04 -25.03 15.47
CA ASN A 355 29.88 -26.14 15.95
C ASN A 355 29.09 -27.38 16.45
N LYS A 356 28.03 -27.79 15.73
CA LYS A 356 27.11 -28.90 16.08
C LYS A 356 26.20 -28.67 17.29
N GLU A 357 26.21 -27.48 17.88
CA GLU A 357 25.25 -27.06 18.90
C GLU A 357 24.31 -25.99 18.35
N MET A 358 23.05 -26.06 18.74
CA MET A 358 22.01 -25.14 18.28
C MET A 358 21.81 -24.05 19.33
N SER A 359 22.02 -22.79 18.94
CA SER A 359 21.66 -21.64 19.77
C SER A 359 20.30 -21.10 19.33
N TRP A 360 19.39 -20.93 20.29
CA TRP A 360 18.02 -20.49 20.02
C TRP A 360 17.81 -19.03 20.44
N GLN A 361 17.14 -18.26 19.58
CA GLN A 361 16.67 -16.93 19.88
C GLN A 361 15.15 -16.88 19.71
N LYS A 362 14.44 -16.42 20.76
CA LYS A 362 12.98 -16.22 20.74
C LYS A 362 12.67 -14.79 20.33
N PHE A 363 11.68 -14.61 19.45
CA PHE A 363 11.20 -13.30 19.01
C PHE A 363 9.74 -13.10 19.41
N PHE A 364 9.41 -11.90 19.89
CA PHE A 364 8.04 -11.52 20.24
C PHE A 364 7.29 -11.01 19.00
N THR A 365 6.04 -11.45 18.87
CA THR A 365 5.18 -11.12 17.72
C THR A 365 4.35 -9.87 17.92
N GLU A 366 4.15 -9.41 19.15
CA GLU A 366 3.39 -8.21 19.50
C GLU A 366 4.25 -7.22 20.29
N SER A 367 3.85 -5.95 20.28
CA SER A 367 4.62 -4.86 20.86
C SER A 367 4.87 -5.06 22.34
N THR A 368 3.91 -5.64 23.08
CA THR A 368 4.09 -5.94 24.50
C THR A 368 4.78 -7.29 24.66
N SER A 369 5.90 -7.30 25.38
CA SER A 369 6.67 -8.51 25.79
C SER A 369 5.84 -9.64 26.45
N THR A 370 4.56 -9.39 26.76
CA THR A 370 3.62 -10.30 27.42
C THR A 370 2.58 -10.95 26.50
N ALA A 371 2.44 -10.52 25.23
CA ALA A 371 1.42 -11.03 24.32
C ALA A 371 2.03 -11.97 23.27
N PHE A 372 1.88 -13.27 23.51
CA PHE A 372 2.26 -14.30 22.55
C PHE A 372 1.17 -14.46 21.50
N SER A 373 1.53 -14.33 20.22
CA SER A 373 0.64 -14.77 19.14
C SER A 373 1.16 -16.07 18.54
N SER A 374 0.26 -17.04 18.38
CA SER A 374 0.58 -18.33 17.78
C SER A 374 1.05 -18.14 16.34
N VAL A 375 2.26 -18.59 16.06
CA VAL A 375 2.86 -18.58 14.72
C VAL A 375 2.61 -19.94 14.09
N LYS A 376 1.73 -19.96 13.08
CA LYS A 376 1.38 -21.20 12.36
C LYS A 376 2.38 -21.57 11.31
N ILE A 377 3.00 -20.59 10.65
CA ILE A 377 3.98 -20.81 9.59
C ILE A 377 5.07 -19.76 9.72
N CYS A 378 6.31 -20.20 9.60
CA CYS A 378 7.46 -19.34 9.41
C CYS A 378 8.15 -19.73 8.10
N TYR A 379 8.12 -18.83 7.12
CA TYR A 379 8.74 -19.05 5.82
C TYR A 379 9.78 -17.97 5.54
N GLN A 380 10.97 -18.36 5.10
CA GLN A 380 11.97 -17.43 4.60
C GLN A 380 12.02 -17.49 3.08
N ASP A 381 11.88 -16.33 2.44
CA ASP A 381 11.96 -16.24 0.98
C ASP A 381 13.43 -16.19 0.49
N GLN A 382 13.61 -16.22 -0.83
CA GLN A 382 14.93 -16.17 -1.46
C GLN A 382 15.73 -14.89 -1.18
N THR A 383 15.07 -13.81 -0.73
CA THR A 383 15.75 -12.56 -0.34
C THR A 383 16.23 -12.58 1.10
N GLY A 384 15.80 -13.59 1.88
CA GLY A 384 16.09 -13.70 3.30
C GLY A 384 15.04 -13.05 4.19
N SER A 385 13.95 -12.52 3.62
CA SER A 385 12.86 -11.92 4.38
C SER A 385 11.96 -13.00 4.98
N LEU A 386 11.41 -12.74 6.16
CA LEU A 386 10.56 -13.68 6.91
C LEU A 386 9.07 -13.37 6.73
N TRP A 387 8.29 -14.42 6.52
CA TRP A 387 6.85 -14.43 6.41
C TRP A 387 6.29 -15.23 7.58
N LEU A 388 5.76 -14.54 8.59
CA LEU A 388 5.18 -15.15 9.78
C LEU A 388 3.66 -15.16 9.67
N ALA A 389 3.07 -16.31 9.36
CA ALA A 389 1.62 -16.46 9.40
C ALA A 389 1.17 -16.67 10.85
N LEU A 390 0.32 -15.77 11.33
CA LEU A 390 -0.22 -15.80 12.68
C LEU A 390 -1.62 -16.41 12.66
N ASP A 391 -1.98 -17.09 13.74
CA ASP A 391 -3.28 -17.76 13.85
C ASP A 391 -4.43 -16.77 13.65
N GLN A 392 -5.12 -16.89 12.50
CA GLN A 392 -6.25 -16.06 12.08
C GLN A 392 -6.00 -14.53 11.98
N LYS A 393 -4.75 -14.07 12.11
CA LYS A 393 -4.39 -12.63 12.04
C LYS A 393 -3.76 -12.22 10.70
N GLY A 394 -3.49 -13.15 9.80
CA GLY A 394 -2.81 -12.90 8.53
C GLY A 394 -1.31 -13.10 8.64
N ILE A 395 -0.53 -12.36 7.84
CA ILE A 395 0.92 -12.53 7.77
C ILE A 395 1.62 -11.27 8.27
N LYS A 396 2.56 -11.45 9.19
CA LYS A 396 3.54 -10.45 9.59
C LYS A 396 4.80 -10.65 8.75
N TYR A 397 5.05 -9.74 7.81
CA TYR A 397 6.20 -9.75 6.91
C TYR A 397 7.35 -8.93 7.50
N LEU A 398 8.52 -9.54 7.66
CA LEU A 398 9.74 -8.91 8.16
C LEU A 398 10.79 -8.90 7.05
N PRO A 399 11.16 -7.72 6.52
CA PRO A 399 12.22 -7.60 5.54
C PRO A 399 13.56 -8.14 6.04
N ALA A 400 14.40 -8.64 5.13
CA ALA A 400 15.75 -9.14 5.45
C ALA A 400 16.64 -8.08 6.15
N SER A 401 16.45 -6.79 5.85
CA SER A 401 17.12 -5.66 6.48
C SER A 401 16.83 -5.55 7.99
N SER A 402 15.58 -5.81 8.40
CA SER A 402 15.16 -5.78 9.80
C SER A 402 15.94 -6.81 10.62
N MET A 403 16.34 -7.92 10.01
CA MET A 403 17.15 -8.95 10.66
C MET A 403 18.63 -8.60 10.84
N LYS A 404 19.13 -7.50 10.24
CA LYS A 404 20.54 -7.06 10.35
C LYS A 404 20.80 -6.11 11.53
N LEU A 405 19.76 -5.68 12.24
CA LEU A 405 19.92 -4.70 13.32
C LEU A 405 20.77 -5.27 14.48
N ALA A 406 21.84 -4.55 14.81
CA ALA A 406 22.72 -4.91 15.93
C ALA A 406 22.06 -4.66 17.29
N HIS A 407 21.20 -3.64 17.36
CA HIS A 407 20.46 -3.26 18.56
C HIS A 407 19.00 -2.95 18.22
N PRO A 408 18.09 -3.25 19.15
CA PRO A 408 16.71 -2.81 19.00
C PRO A 408 16.53 -1.28 19.01
N LEU A 409 15.52 -0.79 18.27
CA LEU A 409 15.29 0.65 18.11
C LEU A 409 14.40 1.24 19.23
N PRO A 410 14.75 2.41 19.79
CA PRO A 410 14.02 2.99 20.92
C PRO A 410 12.63 3.48 20.54
N LYS A 411 11.63 3.15 21.35
CA LYS A 411 10.26 3.67 21.18
C LYS A 411 10.05 4.94 22.02
N VAL A 412 9.53 5.98 21.38
CA VAL A 412 9.10 7.21 22.07
C VAL A 412 7.62 7.13 22.47
N PRO A 413 7.17 7.87 23.49
CA PRO A 413 5.79 7.78 23.96
C PRO A 413 4.78 8.19 22.87
N ASP A 414 3.67 7.44 22.76
CA ASP A 414 2.65 7.67 21.73
C ASP A 414 2.05 9.09 21.86
N GLY A 415 1.95 9.81 20.73
CA GLY A 415 1.37 11.15 20.65
C GLY A 415 2.30 12.32 21.02
N GLN A 416 3.55 12.05 21.41
CA GLN A 416 4.57 13.09 21.57
C GLN A 416 5.16 13.49 20.20
N SER A 417 5.14 14.78 19.89
CA SER A 417 5.75 15.30 18.66
C SER A 417 7.26 15.48 18.85
N VAL A 418 8.05 14.77 18.05
CA VAL A 418 9.52 14.81 18.11
C VAL A 418 10.04 15.96 17.24
N THR A 419 10.73 16.91 17.87
CA THR A 419 11.19 18.14 17.23
C THR A 419 12.71 18.23 17.10
N ALA A 420 13.46 17.39 17.83
CA ALA A 420 14.92 17.28 17.71
C ALA A 420 15.37 15.83 17.89
N VAL A 421 16.37 15.41 17.12
CA VAL A 421 17.00 14.08 17.25
C VAL A 421 18.49 14.24 17.07
N TYR A 422 19.30 13.66 17.96
CA TYR A 422 20.76 13.75 17.93
C TYR A 422 21.40 12.48 18.51
N GLU A 423 22.50 12.02 17.93
CA GLU A 423 23.31 10.93 18.47
C GLU A 423 24.63 11.50 18.99
N ASP A 424 25.00 11.17 20.23
CA ASP A 424 26.26 11.60 20.83
C ASP A 424 27.43 10.63 20.57
N ASP A 425 28.65 11.03 20.94
CA ASP A 425 29.86 10.23 20.74
C ASP A 425 29.84 8.87 21.47
N LEU A 426 28.97 8.72 22.46
CA LEU A 426 28.73 7.48 23.21
C LEU A 426 27.63 6.62 22.57
N GLN A 427 27.15 6.99 21.37
CA GLN A 427 26.06 6.35 20.63
C GLN A 427 24.73 6.35 21.39
N ARG A 428 24.52 7.33 22.28
CA ARG A 428 23.23 7.53 22.93
C ARG A 428 22.35 8.40 22.05
N LEU A 429 21.09 8.00 21.90
CA LEU A 429 20.11 8.74 21.12
C LEU A 429 19.38 9.74 22.01
N TRP A 430 19.53 11.02 21.72
CA TRP A 430 18.83 12.13 22.36
C TRP A 430 17.64 12.55 21.51
N VAL A 431 16.47 12.60 22.13
CA VAL A 431 15.18 12.92 21.49
C VAL A 431 14.54 14.09 22.23
N GLY A 432 14.36 15.22 21.54
CA GLY A 432 13.67 16.39 22.06
C GLY A 432 12.22 16.46 21.57
N TYR A 433 11.32 16.91 22.43
CA TYR A 433 9.89 16.96 22.16
C TYR A 433 9.32 18.38 22.09
N TYR A 434 8.18 18.50 21.42
CA TYR A 434 7.29 19.66 21.50
C TYR A 434 6.69 19.74 22.91
N ASP A 435 7.13 20.72 23.70
CA ASP A 435 6.75 20.96 25.11
C ASP A 435 6.90 19.76 26.07
N GLY A 436 7.55 18.68 25.63
CA GLY A 436 7.63 17.39 26.35
C GLY A 436 8.98 17.09 27.01
N GLY A 437 9.99 17.96 26.84
CA GLY A 437 11.32 17.76 27.40
C GLY A 437 12.25 16.95 26.48
N ILE A 438 13.13 16.15 27.09
CA ILE A 438 14.17 15.37 26.39
C ILE A 438 14.23 13.95 26.93
N ASP A 439 14.32 12.96 26.04
CA ASP A 439 14.67 11.58 26.38
C ASP A 439 16.06 11.22 25.82
N CYS A 440 16.83 10.45 26.58
CA CYS A 440 18.12 9.90 26.17
C CYS A 440 18.10 8.37 26.31
N PHE A 441 18.43 7.67 25.23
CA PHE A 441 18.43 6.21 25.14
C PHE A 441 19.86 5.67 25.00
N SER A 442 20.24 4.72 25.85
CA SER A 442 21.54 4.06 25.79
C SER A 442 21.52 2.83 24.86
N PRO A 443 22.58 2.57 24.06
CA PRO A 443 22.65 1.41 23.17
C PRO A 443 22.93 0.10 23.93
N THR A 444 23.55 0.17 25.12
CA THR A 444 24.01 -1.00 25.89
C THR A 444 23.15 -1.28 27.12
N GLN A 445 22.38 -0.29 27.59
CA GLN A 445 21.48 -0.42 28.72
C GLN A 445 20.06 -0.18 28.23
N LEU A 446 19.13 -1.07 28.61
CA LEU A 446 17.69 -0.92 28.41
C LEU A 446 17.10 0.25 29.23
N GLU A 447 17.93 1.16 29.73
CA GLU A 447 17.56 2.27 30.61
C GLU A 447 17.42 3.56 29.81
N LYS A 448 16.33 4.26 30.09
CA LYS A 448 15.93 5.52 29.49
C LYS A 448 16.09 6.62 30.53
N CYS A 449 16.80 7.68 30.18
CA CYS A 449 16.87 8.90 30.99
C CYS A 449 15.91 9.94 30.42
N SER A 450 15.03 10.50 31.26
CA SER A 450 14.04 11.51 30.86
C SER A 450 14.27 12.81 31.63
N PHE A 451 14.32 13.92 30.90
CA PHE A 451 14.44 15.28 31.42
C PHE A 451 13.15 16.05 31.16
N SER A 452 12.29 16.07 32.17
CA SER A 452 11.03 16.82 32.12
C SER A 452 11.27 18.31 32.37
N PRO A 453 10.59 19.22 31.64
CA PRO A 453 10.74 20.65 31.85
C PRO A 453 10.21 21.07 33.23
N SER A 454 10.96 21.92 33.94
CA SER A 454 10.63 22.41 35.28
C SER A 454 11.11 23.86 35.48
N GLU A 455 10.49 24.57 36.41
CA GLU A 455 10.91 25.93 36.81
C GLU A 455 12.10 25.92 37.78
N GLU A 456 12.45 24.75 38.33
CA GLU A 456 13.52 24.60 39.32
C GLU A 456 14.90 25.03 38.79
N SER A 457 15.75 25.50 39.72
CA SER A 457 17.12 25.90 39.39
C SER A 457 17.94 24.68 38.99
N GLY A 458 18.50 24.69 37.78
CA GLY A 458 19.27 23.58 37.23
C GLY A 458 18.44 22.57 36.44
N ALA A 459 17.13 22.76 36.30
CA ALA A 459 16.29 21.92 35.45
C ALA A 459 16.25 22.41 34.00
N LEU A 460 15.82 21.52 33.10
CA LEU A 460 15.46 21.88 31.73
C LEU A 460 14.30 22.89 31.77
N LYS A 461 14.45 24.04 31.11
CA LYS A 461 13.38 25.04 31.07
C LYS A 461 12.25 24.61 30.15
N LYS A 462 11.05 25.16 30.38
CA LYS A 462 9.90 24.93 29.52
C LYS A 462 10.16 25.36 28.08
N GLY A 463 9.30 24.89 27.20
CA GLY A 463 9.35 25.16 25.77
C GLY A 463 9.77 23.96 24.95
N SER A 464 9.50 24.07 23.66
CA SER A 464 9.79 23.04 22.67
C SER A 464 11.28 22.98 22.38
N VAL A 465 11.84 21.77 22.32
CA VAL A 465 13.27 21.54 22.06
C VAL A 465 13.51 21.45 20.56
N TYR A 466 14.31 22.36 20.00
CA TYR A 466 14.56 22.41 18.55
C TYR A 466 15.92 21.87 18.13
N CYS A 467 16.91 21.91 19.01
CA CYS A 467 18.25 21.41 18.70
C CYS A 467 18.92 20.85 19.96
N ILE A 468 19.59 19.72 19.79
CA ILE A 468 20.45 19.09 20.79
C ILE A 468 21.76 18.81 20.07
N GLN A 469 22.90 19.17 20.68
CA GLN A 469 24.20 18.92 20.07
C GLN A 469 25.27 18.72 21.14
N GLN A 470 26.18 17.78 20.90
CA GLN A 470 27.45 17.68 21.62
C GLN A 470 28.51 18.46 20.83
N ASP A 471 29.24 19.36 21.49
CA ASP A 471 30.32 20.11 20.85
C ASP A 471 31.60 19.28 20.73
N LYS A 472 32.58 19.78 19.96
CA LYS A 472 33.86 19.08 19.72
C LYS A 472 34.69 18.78 20.97
N ILE A 473 34.39 19.40 22.10
CA ILE A 473 35.09 19.16 23.38
C ILE A 473 34.24 18.35 24.36
N GLY A 474 33.08 17.84 23.92
CA GLY A 474 32.24 16.90 24.64
C GLY A 474 31.16 17.52 25.52
N ARG A 475 30.89 18.83 25.44
CA ARG A 475 29.81 19.49 26.19
C ARG A 475 28.48 19.38 25.45
N TYR A 476 27.40 19.25 26.22
CA TYR A 476 26.04 19.10 25.68
C TYR A 476 25.30 20.44 25.70
N TRP A 477 24.67 20.76 24.58
CA TRP A 477 23.95 22.00 24.37
C TRP A 477 22.53 21.72 23.89
N VAL A 478 21.57 22.47 24.44
CA VAL A 478 20.15 22.35 24.13
C VAL A 478 19.59 23.72 23.78
N CYS A 479 18.87 23.79 22.66
CA CYS A 479 18.13 24.97 22.22
C CYS A 479 16.63 24.73 22.38
N SER A 480 15.93 25.62 23.08
CA SER A 480 14.47 25.58 23.24
C SER A 480 13.79 26.94 23.09
N SER A 481 12.48 26.92 22.82
CA SER A 481 11.70 28.14 22.54
C SER A 481 11.67 29.15 23.68
N GLU A 482 11.51 28.67 24.92
CA GLU A 482 11.46 29.53 26.11
C GLU A 482 12.74 29.44 26.94
N GLY A 483 13.47 28.32 26.90
CA GLY A 483 14.75 28.17 27.62
C GLY A 483 15.96 28.78 26.91
N GLY A 484 15.83 29.15 25.63
CA GLY A 484 16.93 29.67 24.82
C GLY A 484 18.06 28.66 24.70
N LEU A 485 19.30 29.05 25.04
CA LEU A 485 20.47 28.17 25.04
C LEU A 485 20.79 27.70 26.46
N GLN A 486 20.69 26.39 26.70
CA GLN A 486 21.11 25.75 27.94
C GLN A 486 22.26 24.77 27.70
N GLN A 487 23.22 24.73 28.62
CA GLN A 487 24.28 23.72 28.67
C GLN A 487 23.90 22.62 29.65
N TYR A 488 23.96 21.36 29.25
CA TYR A 488 23.78 20.23 30.16
C TYR A 488 25.12 19.78 30.73
N LEU A 489 25.18 19.61 32.05
CA LEU A 489 26.34 19.15 32.83
C LEU A 489 26.06 17.75 33.37
N PRO A 490 26.52 16.67 32.70
CA PRO A 490 26.19 15.30 33.07
C PRO A 490 26.63 14.91 34.49
N GLU A 491 27.77 15.41 34.95
CA GLU A 491 28.32 15.12 36.29
C GLU A 491 27.47 15.68 37.43
N GLU A 492 26.73 16.76 37.16
CA GLU A 492 25.87 17.42 38.14
C GLU A 492 24.38 17.16 37.92
N ASP A 493 24.04 16.52 36.80
CA ASP A 493 22.69 16.38 36.27
C ASP A 493 21.92 17.72 36.22
N LYS A 494 22.56 18.76 35.69
CA LYS A 494 22.01 20.13 35.66
C LYS A 494 22.07 20.79 34.29
N PHE A 495 21.08 21.63 34.02
CA PHE A 495 21.01 22.53 32.89
C PHE A 495 21.33 23.97 33.31
N VAL A 496 22.32 24.58 32.65
CA VAL A 496 22.79 25.96 32.92
C VAL A 496 22.44 26.86 31.74
N GLU A 497 21.59 27.86 31.99
CA GLU A 497 21.17 28.85 31.00
C GLU A 497 22.28 29.86 30.70
N GLN A 498 22.49 30.17 29.41
CA GLN A 498 23.52 31.11 28.96
C GLN A 498 23.09 32.59 28.96
N LYS A 499 21.81 32.88 29.27
CA LYS A 499 21.23 34.24 29.40
C LYS A 499 21.56 35.17 28.24
N LEU A 500 21.41 34.69 27.00
CA LEU A 500 21.78 35.43 25.79
C LEU A 500 21.02 36.77 25.65
N ALA A 501 19.75 36.82 26.05
CA ALA A 501 18.96 38.05 26.00
C ALA A 501 19.59 39.19 26.84
N ALA A 502 20.01 38.86 28.07
CA ALA A 502 20.67 39.82 28.95
C ALA A 502 22.02 40.30 28.37
N LYS A 503 22.78 39.40 27.73
CA LYS A 503 24.06 39.73 27.08
C LYS A 503 23.88 40.62 25.84
N LEU A 504 22.77 40.47 25.13
CA LEU A 504 22.43 41.26 23.95
C LEU A 504 21.67 42.56 24.28
N GLY A 505 21.21 42.73 25.52
CA GLY A 505 20.39 43.88 25.91
C GLY A 505 18.97 43.84 25.32
N VAL A 506 18.43 42.64 25.08
CA VAL A 506 17.10 42.44 24.50
C VAL A 506 16.14 41.96 25.60
N GLU A 507 14.89 42.44 25.58
CA GLU A 507 13.86 42.00 26.54
C GLU A 507 13.31 40.61 26.19
N GLY A 508 13.07 39.78 27.21
CA GLY A 508 12.49 38.44 27.06
C GLY A 508 13.52 37.33 26.81
N ASN A 509 13.06 36.19 26.29
CA ASN A 509 13.91 35.03 25.97
C ASN A 509 14.19 34.97 24.46
N VAL A 510 15.33 34.37 24.09
CA VAL A 510 15.73 34.21 22.69
C VAL A 510 15.29 32.83 22.21
N ASP A 511 14.29 32.75 21.34
CA ASP A 511 13.84 31.50 20.69
C ASP A 511 14.89 31.03 19.67
N ILE A 512 15.66 29.99 20.01
CA ILE A 512 16.72 29.46 19.14
C ILE A 512 16.22 28.19 18.45
N ARG A 513 16.17 28.23 17.11
CA ARG A 513 15.60 27.14 16.31
C ARG A 513 16.62 26.29 15.58
N ALA A 514 17.83 26.81 15.36
CA ALA A 514 18.92 26.08 14.76
C ALA A 514 20.24 26.54 15.36
N MET A 515 21.19 25.63 15.45
CA MET A 515 22.53 25.86 15.96
C MET A 515 23.52 25.16 15.04
N GLN A 516 24.67 25.80 14.82
CA GLN A 516 25.76 25.23 14.05
C GLN A 516 27.09 25.64 14.68
N GLU A 517 27.87 24.64 15.11
CA GLU A 517 29.24 24.86 15.62
C GLU A 517 30.19 25.19 14.46
N ASP A 518 31.03 26.20 14.64
CA ASP A 518 32.07 26.59 13.70
C ASP A 518 33.38 25.80 13.90
N THR A 519 34.42 26.13 13.14
CA THR A 519 35.70 25.43 13.26
C THR A 519 36.51 25.79 14.50
N LEU A 520 36.18 26.87 15.20
CA LEU A 520 36.86 27.38 16.38
C LEU A 520 36.17 26.99 17.69
N GLY A 521 35.00 26.34 17.62
CA GLY A 521 34.20 25.93 18.78
C GLY A 521 33.22 26.99 19.27
N ALA A 522 32.96 28.02 18.45
CA ALA A 522 31.88 28.97 18.66
C ALA A 522 30.62 28.53 17.90
N PHE A 523 29.47 29.07 18.29
CA PHE A 523 28.18 28.71 17.74
C PHE A 523 27.55 29.83 16.94
N TRP A 524 27.04 29.48 15.76
CA TRP A 524 26.05 30.25 15.04
C TRP A 524 24.65 29.79 15.46
N LEU A 525 23.82 30.71 15.94
CA LEU A 525 22.50 30.45 16.48
C LEU A 525 21.45 31.23 15.69
N ALA A 526 20.45 30.53 15.16
CA ALA A 526 19.32 31.13 14.48
C ALA A 526 18.25 31.52 15.52
N ALA A 527 18.18 32.81 15.85
CA ALA A 527 17.21 33.37 16.78
C ALA A 527 15.96 33.83 16.04
N HIS A 528 14.83 33.16 16.29
CA HIS A 528 13.60 33.35 15.55
C HIS A 528 13.04 34.77 15.72
N GLY A 529 13.18 35.58 14.66
CA GLY A 529 12.68 36.95 14.59
C GLY A 529 13.70 38.01 14.99
N LEU A 530 14.78 37.61 15.67
CA LEU A 530 15.88 38.49 16.05
C LEU A 530 16.97 38.50 14.96
N GLY A 531 17.35 37.32 14.44
CA GLY A 531 18.37 37.19 13.41
C GLY A 531 19.39 36.10 13.72
N LEU A 532 20.64 36.35 13.37
CA LEU A 532 21.75 35.40 13.57
C LEU A 532 22.62 35.86 14.74
N ILE A 533 22.84 34.99 15.70
CA ILE A 533 23.71 35.24 16.84
C ILE A 533 24.99 34.42 16.68
N TYR A 534 26.14 35.05 16.92
CA TYR A 534 27.43 34.37 17.10
C TYR A 534 27.77 34.34 18.59
N PHE A 535 27.91 33.14 19.16
CA PHE A 535 28.20 32.92 20.58
C PHE A 535 29.50 32.14 20.75
N ASN A 536 30.48 32.73 21.44
CA ASN A 536 31.71 32.02 21.80
C ASN A 536 31.65 31.58 23.28
N PRO A 537 31.51 30.27 23.55
CA PRO A 537 31.37 29.76 24.92
C PRO A 537 32.66 29.86 25.75
N GLN A 538 33.84 30.04 25.13
CA GLN A 538 35.11 30.18 25.85
C GLN A 538 35.36 31.62 26.31
N GLN A 539 34.99 32.59 25.45
CA GLN A 539 35.16 34.03 25.72
C GLN A 539 33.92 34.66 26.36
N ASP A 540 32.82 33.91 26.43
CA ASP A 540 31.49 34.38 26.80
C ASP A 540 31.00 35.61 26.02
N SER A 541 31.44 35.75 24.77
CA SER A 541 31.10 36.87 23.89
C SER A 541 29.92 36.53 22.98
N VAL A 542 29.02 37.49 22.79
CA VAL A 542 27.84 37.37 21.92
C VAL A 542 27.82 38.52 20.91
N HIS A 543 27.59 38.22 19.65
CA HIS A 543 27.40 39.21 18.59
C HIS A 543 26.12 38.92 17.80
N LEU A 544 25.30 39.96 17.59
CA LEU A 544 24.04 39.85 16.86
C LEU A 544 24.18 40.45 15.46
N PHE A 545 23.72 39.69 14.47
CA PHE A 545 23.54 40.13 13.10
C PHE A 545 22.05 40.19 12.81
N GLU A 546 21.58 41.34 12.33
CA GLU A 546 20.18 41.58 11.95
C GLU A 546 20.08 42.13 10.54
N LYS A 547 18.89 42.06 9.95
CA LYS A 547 18.58 42.76 8.71
C LYS A 547 18.57 44.27 8.94
N GLN A 548 19.49 44.97 8.29
CA GLN A 548 19.57 46.43 8.36
C GLN A 548 18.81 47.07 7.20
N ARG A 549 17.95 48.05 7.50
CA ARG A 549 17.21 48.80 6.48
C ARG A 549 18.11 49.70 5.64
N GLU A 550 19.19 50.20 6.23
CA GLU A 550 20.09 51.19 5.61
C GLU A 550 21.18 50.57 4.73
N ALA A 551 21.51 49.29 4.95
CA ALA A 551 22.50 48.52 4.17
C ALA A 551 21.99 47.10 3.83
N PRO A 552 20.89 46.97 3.07
CA PRO A 552 20.23 45.68 2.83
C PRO A 552 21.07 44.70 2.02
N LEU A 553 22.04 45.19 1.24
CA LEU A 553 22.96 44.38 0.44
C LEU A 553 24.16 43.84 1.24
N HIS A 554 24.36 44.30 2.48
CA HIS A 554 25.46 43.90 3.35
C HIS A 554 25.00 43.37 4.71
N SER A 555 23.69 43.15 4.85
CA SER A 555 23.05 42.59 6.05
C SER A 555 22.18 41.38 5.70
N LEU A 556 21.64 40.70 6.71
CA LEU A 556 20.81 39.51 6.53
C LEU A 556 19.61 39.76 5.61
N ALA A 557 19.26 38.76 4.80
CA ALA A 557 18.06 38.82 3.96
C ALA A 557 16.77 38.91 4.79
N ASN A 558 16.72 38.20 5.92
CA ASN A 558 15.58 38.11 6.82
C ASN A 558 16.05 37.67 8.23
N ASN A 559 15.33 38.11 9.27
CA ASN A 559 15.59 37.73 10.67
C ASN A 559 14.93 36.38 11.06
N TRP A 560 14.02 35.85 10.23
CA TRP A 560 13.45 34.51 10.40
C TRP A 560 14.29 33.47 9.65
N ILE A 561 15.30 32.97 10.34
CA ILE A 561 16.21 31.92 9.86
C ILE A 561 15.69 30.58 10.38
N TYR A 562 15.63 29.58 9.51
CA TYR A 562 15.14 28.23 9.83
C TYR A 562 16.25 27.18 9.89
N THR A 563 17.32 27.37 9.13
CA THR A 563 18.40 26.38 9.04
C THR A 563 19.73 27.05 8.75
N LEU A 564 20.79 26.42 9.24
CA LEU A 564 22.18 26.85 9.11
C LEU A 564 22.98 25.67 8.57
N ALA A 565 23.93 25.94 7.66
CA ALA A 565 24.86 24.94 7.18
C ALA A 565 26.22 25.58 6.89
N ILE A 566 27.30 24.84 7.14
CA ILE A 566 28.65 25.26 6.77
C ILE A 566 29.11 24.39 5.59
N ASP A 567 29.55 25.02 4.51
CA ASP A 567 30.08 24.30 3.35
C ASP A 567 31.54 23.84 3.56
N ARG A 568 32.10 23.11 2.59
CA ARG A 568 33.50 22.65 2.69
C ARG A 568 34.54 23.78 2.62
N LYS A 569 34.16 24.97 2.13
CA LYS A 569 35.01 26.18 2.14
C LYS A 569 34.95 26.93 3.48
N LYS A 570 34.14 26.44 4.43
CA LYS A 570 33.87 27.03 5.74
C LYS A 570 33.01 28.31 5.66
N ASP A 571 32.31 28.51 4.55
CA ASP A 571 31.35 29.60 4.44
C ASP A 571 30.02 29.19 5.08
N LEU A 572 29.37 30.14 5.76
CA LEU A 572 28.10 29.90 6.46
C LEU A 572 26.92 30.23 5.55
N TRP A 573 26.05 29.26 5.35
CA TRP A 573 24.82 29.36 4.59
C TRP A 573 23.60 29.38 5.51
N LEU A 574 22.64 30.24 5.19
CA LEU A 574 21.44 30.47 5.98
C LEU A 574 20.19 30.34 5.14
N GLY A 575 19.28 29.47 5.56
CA GLY A 575 17.95 29.32 4.97
C GLY A 575 16.94 30.14 5.76
N SER A 576 16.21 31.01 5.08
CA SER A 576 15.25 31.93 5.70
C SER A 576 13.90 31.92 5.01
N VAL A 577 12.94 32.64 5.59
CA VAL A 577 11.62 32.93 4.97
C VAL A 577 11.74 33.57 3.59
N SER A 578 12.78 34.38 3.36
CA SER A 578 12.97 35.14 2.13
C SER A 578 13.95 34.51 1.14
N GLY A 579 14.49 33.34 1.44
CA GLY A 579 15.47 32.65 0.59
C GLY A 579 16.80 32.40 1.28
N LEU A 580 17.87 32.32 0.50
CA LEU A 580 19.19 31.85 0.88
C LEU A 580 20.12 33.04 1.14
N SER A 581 20.87 33.01 2.24
CA SER A 581 21.95 33.96 2.51
C SER A 581 23.27 33.22 2.68
N LEU A 582 24.37 33.82 2.23
CA LEU A 582 25.73 33.36 2.46
C LEU A 582 26.48 34.43 3.25
N LEU A 583 27.12 34.03 4.34
CA LEU A 583 28.03 34.86 5.10
C LEU A 583 29.47 34.43 4.79
N GLN A 584 30.20 35.33 4.14
CA GLN A 584 31.60 35.15 3.78
C GLN A 584 32.38 36.44 4.07
N ASN A 585 33.51 36.33 4.77
CA ASN A 585 34.37 37.48 5.14
C ASN A 585 33.57 38.64 5.79
N SER A 586 32.66 38.31 6.72
CA SER A 586 31.78 39.27 7.42
C SER A 586 30.84 40.07 6.50
N ARG A 587 30.58 39.59 5.28
CA ARG A 587 29.62 40.18 4.34
C ARG A 587 28.55 39.17 3.96
N PHE A 588 27.31 39.63 3.95
CA PHE A 588 26.17 38.84 3.48
C PHE A 588 26.00 38.97 1.97
N ARG A 589 25.70 37.84 1.33
CA ARG A 589 25.21 37.76 -0.05
C ARG A 589 23.89 37.01 -0.04
N ASN A 590 22.85 37.65 -0.57
CA ASN A 590 21.47 37.17 -0.43
C ASN A 590 20.88 36.81 -1.80
N TRP A 591 20.10 35.73 -1.84
CA TRP A 591 19.41 35.27 -3.03
C TRP A 591 17.97 34.84 -2.72
N ASN A 592 17.06 35.19 -3.61
CA ASN A 592 15.72 34.64 -3.60
C ASN A 592 15.68 33.42 -4.52
N VAL A 593 15.22 32.29 -4.01
CA VAL A 593 14.87 31.14 -4.85
C VAL A 593 13.68 31.58 -5.71
N GLY A 594 13.85 31.73 -7.03
CA GLY A 594 12.72 32.11 -7.91
C GLY A 594 12.93 33.19 -8.98
N ASN A 595 14.13 33.40 -9.54
CA ASN A 595 14.26 34.14 -10.82
C ASN A 595 13.53 33.47 -12.01
N SER A 596 12.86 32.33 -11.78
CA SER A 596 11.74 31.84 -12.58
C SER A 596 10.56 31.47 -11.65
N LEU A 597 9.63 32.40 -11.45
CA LEU A 597 8.25 32.21 -10.97
C LEU A 597 8.04 31.45 -9.63
N SER A 598 8.44 32.04 -8.50
CA SER A 598 7.56 32.22 -7.32
C SER A 598 8.30 33.01 -6.23
N VAL A 599 7.71 34.13 -5.79
CA VAL A 599 8.12 34.85 -4.57
C VAL A 599 7.43 34.13 -3.41
N ASN A 600 8.18 33.66 -2.40
CA ASN A 600 7.75 32.97 -1.16
C ASN A 600 8.09 31.47 -1.00
N GLN A 601 9.28 31.00 -1.40
CA GLN A 601 9.71 29.66 -0.98
C GLN A 601 10.57 29.72 0.30
N HIS A 602 10.02 29.19 1.39
CA HIS A 602 10.72 29.06 2.67
C HIS A 602 11.78 27.95 2.59
N ILE A 603 13.06 28.30 2.83
CA ILE A 603 14.14 27.32 2.87
C ILE A 603 14.16 26.68 4.26
N ARG A 604 13.83 25.40 4.31
CA ARG A 604 13.73 24.62 5.55
C ARG A 604 14.99 23.81 5.84
N ASN A 605 15.66 23.33 4.78
CA ASN A 605 16.82 22.46 4.85
C ASN A 605 17.95 22.95 3.94
N ILE A 606 19.20 22.87 4.40
CA ILE A 606 20.40 23.06 3.58
C ILE A 606 21.36 21.92 3.90
N TYR A 607 21.90 21.28 2.86
CA TYR A 607 22.89 20.22 3.01
C TYR A 607 23.97 20.32 1.93
N PHE A 608 25.22 20.00 2.27
CA PHE A 608 26.33 19.94 1.29
C PHE A 608 26.85 18.50 1.20
N ASP A 609 26.80 17.92 0.00
CA ASP A 609 27.27 16.56 -0.23
C ASP A 609 28.81 16.47 -0.34
N GLN A 610 29.33 15.25 -0.54
CA GLN A 610 30.77 15.05 -0.66
C GLN A 610 31.44 15.75 -1.85
N SER A 611 30.69 15.96 -2.92
CA SER A 611 31.15 16.71 -4.09
C SER A 611 31.04 18.22 -3.89
N ASN A 612 30.67 18.64 -2.68
CA ASN A 612 30.36 20.02 -2.31
C ASN A 612 29.18 20.60 -3.10
N ARG A 613 28.26 19.77 -3.64
CA ARG A 613 27.01 20.26 -4.21
C ARG A 613 26.06 20.60 -3.07
N GLY A 614 25.49 21.78 -3.13
CA GLY A 614 24.50 22.24 -2.16
C GLY A 614 23.11 21.76 -2.55
N TRP A 615 22.37 21.27 -1.57
CA TRP A 615 21.00 20.78 -1.67
C TRP A 615 20.12 21.64 -0.77
N LEU A 616 19.02 22.16 -1.34
CA LEU A 616 18.08 23.06 -0.66
C LEU A 616 16.70 22.42 -0.64
N GLY A 617 16.21 22.15 0.56
CA GLY A 617 14.84 21.69 0.76
C GLY A 617 13.91 22.85 1.09
N THR A 618 12.84 23.01 0.30
CA THR A 618 11.73 23.94 0.58
C THR A 618 10.46 23.16 0.90
N GLU A 619 9.40 23.87 1.29
CA GLU A 619 8.07 23.28 1.49
C GLU A 619 7.43 22.76 0.20
N GLU A 620 7.96 23.13 -0.97
CA GLU A 620 7.38 22.80 -2.27
C GLU A 620 8.29 21.93 -3.14
N ALA A 621 9.62 22.05 -3.00
CA ALA A 621 10.57 21.44 -3.91
C ALA A 621 11.95 21.22 -3.28
N LEU A 622 12.73 20.38 -3.97
CA LEU A 622 14.16 20.21 -3.76
C LEU A 622 14.91 20.95 -4.87
N TYR A 623 15.93 21.71 -4.50
CA TYR A 623 16.86 22.35 -5.44
C TYR A 623 18.27 21.85 -5.17
N HIS A 624 19.10 21.89 -6.21
CA HIS A 624 20.53 21.64 -6.08
C HIS A 624 21.33 22.74 -6.78
N PHE A 625 22.54 23.00 -6.30
CA PHE A 625 23.45 24.00 -6.86
C PHE A 625 24.91 23.61 -6.64
N ALA A 626 25.79 24.11 -7.51
CA ALA A 626 27.24 24.01 -7.31
C ALA A 626 27.78 25.34 -6.77
N PRO A 627 28.47 25.38 -5.62
CA PRO A 627 29.09 26.59 -5.09
C PRO A 627 30.36 26.94 -5.91
N GLY A 628 30.22 27.82 -6.91
CA GLY A 628 31.28 28.34 -7.78
C GLY A 628 31.23 29.85 -8.00
N GLU A 629 32.38 30.45 -8.35
CA GLU A 629 32.52 31.89 -8.62
C GLU A 629 31.82 32.27 -9.94
N GLU A 630 31.07 33.37 -9.90
CA GLU A 630 30.14 33.88 -10.94
C GLU A 630 28.79 33.16 -11.10
N GLY A 631 27.86 33.51 -10.21
CA GLY A 631 26.42 33.26 -10.37
C GLY A 631 25.99 31.87 -9.92
N LEU A 632 25.32 31.80 -8.75
CA LEU A 632 24.64 30.57 -8.33
C LEU A 632 23.50 30.28 -9.32
N LYS A 633 23.65 29.22 -10.11
CA LYS A 633 22.55 28.57 -10.81
C LYS A 633 22.06 27.41 -9.95
N TRP A 634 20.87 27.56 -9.39
CA TRP A 634 20.15 26.47 -8.76
C TRP A 634 19.16 25.88 -9.76
N GLU A 635 19.03 24.57 -9.76
CA GLU A 635 18.11 23.85 -10.61
C GLU A 635 17.12 23.10 -9.73
N ARG A 636 15.83 23.30 -10.02
CA ARG A 636 14.76 22.52 -9.40
C ARG A 636 14.95 21.07 -9.81
N PHE A 637 14.99 20.18 -8.83
CA PHE A 637 15.08 18.76 -9.09
C PHE A 637 13.68 18.20 -9.37
N GLU A 638 13.45 17.72 -10.60
CA GLU A 638 12.14 17.20 -11.03
C GLU A 638 12.14 15.69 -11.34
N LEU A 639 13.32 15.08 -11.48
CA LEU A 639 13.43 13.69 -11.97
C LEU A 639 13.09 12.66 -10.88
N ASN A 640 11.89 12.08 -10.96
CA ASN A 640 11.42 10.99 -10.09
C ASN A 640 11.33 11.36 -8.59
N PHE A 641 11.09 12.64 -8.27
CA PHE A 641 10.85 13.14 -6.92
C PHE A 641 9.49 13.85 -6.84
N PRO A 642 8.63 13.56 -5.85
CA PRO A 642 7.29 14.15 -5.75
C PRO A 642 7.34 15.62 -5.31
N HIS A 643 6.39 16.42 -5.80
CA HIS A 643 6.23 17.83 -5.40
C HIS A 643 5.54 17.98 -4.03
N ARG A 644 6.16 17.50 -2.95
CA ARG A 644 5.69 17.70 -1.57
C ARG A 644 6.90 17.88 -0.66
N GLY A 645 6.86 18.90 0.20
CA GLY A 645 7.99 19.49 0.92
C GLY A 645 9.06 18.55 1.46
N VAL A 646 10.28 19.10 1.53
CA VAL A 646 11.47 18.42 2.02
C VAL A 646 11.63 18.67 3.52
N PHE A 647 11.48 17.61 4.32
CA PHE A 647 11.49 17.67 5.78
C PHE A 647 12.89 17.47 6.36
N GLY A 648 13.72 16.66 5.73
CA GLY A 648 15.09 16.38 6.16
C GLY A 648 15.97 15.97 4.97
N ILE A 649 17.24 16.36 5.01
CA ILE A 649 18.28 15.91 4.07
C ILE A 649 19.45 15.36 4.90
N LEU A 650 19.79 14.10 4.67
CA LEU A 650 20.87 13.39 5.37
C LEU A 650 21.76 12.67 4.37
N GLU A 651 22.99 12.36 4.76
CA GLU A 651 23.88 11.45 4.02
C GLU A 651 24.06 10.18 4.86
N GLY A 652 23.81 9.02 4.25
CA GLY A 652 24.06 7.74 4.90
C GLY A 652 25.56 7.43 4.98
N LYS A 653 25.94 6.44 5.80
CA LYS A 653 27.34 5.97 5.87
C LYS A 653 27.88 5.41 4.54
N ASP A 654 26.96 4.99 3.66
CA ASP A 654 27.25 4.59 2.29
C ASP A 654 27.51 5.77 1.34
N GLN A 655 27.58 6.99 1.87
CA GLN A 655 27.81 8.25 1.16
C GLN A 655 26.67 8.63 0.19
N ARG A 656 25.51 7.99 0.33
CA ARG A 656 24.35 8.30 -0.49
C ARG A 656 23.52 9.37 0.20
N LEU A 657 23.03 10.32 -0.59
CA LEU A 657 22.14 11.36 -0.12
C LEU A 657 20.72 10.81 0.02
N TRP A 658 20.08 11.15 1.13
CA TRP A 658 18.72 10.78 1.48
C TRP A 658 17.89 12.02 1.75
N VAL A 659 16.69 12.04 1.20
CA VAL A 659 15.74 13.14 1.30
C VAL A 659 14.42 12.61 1.83
N ALA A 660 13.98 13.14 2.96
CA ALA A 660 12.68 12.84 3.53
C ALA A 660 11.62 13.81 2.98
N SER A 661 10.58 13.26 2.35
CA SER A 661 9.39 14.00 1.94
C SER A 661 8.22 13.67 2.87
N GLN A 662 7.10 14.37 2.70
CA GLN A 662 5.85 14.03 3.41
C GLN A 662 5.35 12.59 3.14
N SER A 663 5.69 12.01 1.99
CA SER A 663 5.08 10.75 1.52
C SER A 663 6.00 9.53 1.60
N ALA A 664 7.30 9.76 1.52
CA ALA A 664 8.31 8.72 1.45
C ALA A 664 9.71 9.31 1.66
N PHE A 665 10.67 8.43 1.92
CA PHE A 665 12.08 8.74 1.81
C PHE A 665 12.58 8.50 0.39
N TYR A 666 13.60 9.24 -0.01
CA TYR A 666 14.18 9.18 -1.35
C TYR A 666 15.70 9.14 -1.27
N GLN A 667 16.29 8.14 -1.88
CA GLN A 667 17.73 7.99 -2.06
C GLN A 667 18.14 8.61 -3.40
N PHE A 668 19.19 9.43 -3.41
CA PHE A 668 19.78 9.96 -4.63
C PHE A 668 20.76 8.95 -5.24
N VAL A 669 20.58 8.65 -6.53
CA VAL A 669 21.50 7.79 -7.29
C VAL A 669 22.29 8.65 -8.27
N ASP A 670 23.52 8.98 -7.88
CA ASP A 670 24.38 9.93 -8.59
C ASP A 670 24.66 9.53 -10.06
N SER A 671 24.93 8.24 -10.31
CA SER A 671 25.22 7.71 -11.65
C SER A 671 24.04 7.82 -12.64
N LEU A 672 22.82 8.01 -12.13
CA LEU A 672 21.60 8.13 -12.91
C LEU A 672 21.02 9.55 -12.86
N ASN A 673 21.46 10.37 -11.92
CA ASN A 673 20.90 11.67 -11.58
C ASN A 673 19.37 11.61 -11.33
N ILE A 674 18.93 10.66 -10.49
CA ILE A 674 17.53 10.49 -10.12
C ILE A 674 17.39 10.26 -8.61
N PHE A 675 16.21 10.58 -8.08
CA PHE A 675 15.80 10.04 -6.78
C PHE A 675 15.07 8.72 -6.96
N VAL A 676 15.26 7.85 -5.99
CA VAL A 676 14.65 6.53 -5.94
C VAL A 676 14.00 6.41 -4.57
N ARG A 677 12.75 5.95 -4.50
CA ARG A 677 12.06 5.81 -3.21
C ARG A 677 12.87 4.88 -2.30
N GLY A 678 12.93 5.13 -1.01
CA GLY A 678 13.61 4.23 -0.08
C GLY A 678 12.76 3.91 1.12
N GLY A 679 12.90 2.69 1.61
CA GLY A 679 12.06 2.10 2.65
C GLY A 679 10.68 1.67 2.14
N ASN A 680 10.12 0.63 2.75
CA ASN A 680 8.81 0.11 2.37
C ASN A 680 7.63 0.90 2.99
N SER A 681 7.89 1.69 4.05
CA SER A 681 6.92 2.56 4.74
C SER A 681 7.29 4.03 4.56
N GLY A 682 6.29 4.85 4.23
CA GLY A 682 6.45 6.31 4.26
C GLY A 682 6.54 6.82 5.70
N PRO A 683 7.17 7.97 5.94
CA PRO A 683 7.24 8.56 7.26
C PRO A 683 5.86 9.06 7.73
N ASN A 684 5.60 8.94 9.03
CA ASN A 684 4.44 9.55 9.67
C ASN A 684 4.73 11.01 9.99
N GLU A 685 4.04 11.94 9.33
CA GLU A 685 4.00 13.39 9.64
C GLU A 685 5.28 13.95 10.26
N LEU A 686 6.33 14.10 9.45
CA LEU A 686 7.64 14.56 9.92
C LEU A 686 7.65 16.02 10.34
N ASN A 687 8.55 16.33 11.27
CA ASN A 687 8.95 17.70 11.58
C ASN A 687 10.20 18.08 10.77
N PHE A 688 10.32 19.36 10.42
CA PHE A 688 11.47 19.87 9.68
C PHE A 688 12.74 19.78 10.54
N ASN A 689 13.84 19.31 9.95
CA ASN A 689 15.17 19.20 10.56
C ASN A 689 15.25 18.28 11.80
N ALA A 690 14.17 17.61 12.19
CA ALA A 690 14.17 16.61 13.25
C ALA A 690 14.74 15.30 12.70
N CYS A 691 16.02 15.24 12.37
CA CYS A 691 16.62 14.06 11.75
C CYS A 691 18.11 13.93 12.05
N CYS A 692 18.60 12.69 12.17
CA CYS A 692 20.03 12.40 12.33
C CYS A 692 20.41 11.08 11.65
N SER A 693 21.69 10.92 11.33
CA SER A 693 22.28 9.63 10.94
C SER A 693 22.98 9.02 12.14
N LEU A 694 22.69 7.75 12.43
CA LEU A 694 23.31 7.00 13.53
C LEU A 694 24.63 6.35 13.12
N ASN A 695 25.40 5.95 14.13
CA ASN A 695 26.69 5.30 13.96
C ASN A 695 26.57 3.85 13.44
N ASP A 696 25.41 3.21 13.50
CA ASP A 696 25.19 1.92 12.82
C ASP A 696 24.82 2.09 11.33
N GLY A 697 24.60 3.34 10.87
CA GLY A 697 24.17 3.66 9.51
C GLY A 697 22.66 3.85 9.35
N THR A 698 21.87 3.63 10.39
CA THR A 698 20.42 3.89 10.41
C THR A 698 20.15 5.39 10.34
N LEU A 699 19.16 5.80 9.55
CA LEU A 699 18.69 7.18 9.49
C LEU A 699 17.41 7.32 10.31
N VAL A 700 17.35 8.35 11.17
CA VAL A 700 16.24 8.59 12.09
C VAL A 700 15.58 9.92 11.77
N PHE A 701 14.25 9.93 11.75
CA PHE A 701 13.43 11.10 11.49
C PHE A 701 12.34 11.23 12.54
N GLY A 702 12.23 12.39 13.18
CA GLY A 702 11.20 12.75 14.12
C GLY A 702 9.98 13.37 13.45
N GLY A 703 8.80 13.06 13.98
CA GLY A 703 7.53 13.60 13.53
C GLY A 703 6.51 13.72 14.65
N ASN A 704 5.29 14.13 14.29
CA ASN A 704 4.17 14.30 15.21
C ASN A 704 3.73 13.02 15.92
N GLN A 705 4.10 11.87 15.35
CA GLN A 705 3.73 10.54 15.84
C GLN A 705 4.95 9.75 16.35
N GLY A 706 6.06 10.44 16.66
CA GLY A 706 7.27 9.83 17.20
C GLY A 706 8.42 9.70 16.20
N LEU A 707 9.17 8.61 16.26
CA LEU A 707 10.34 8.35 15.43
C LEU A 707 10.01 7.43 14.25
N SER A 708 10.53 7.78 13.08
CA SER A 708 10.56 6.98 11.87
C SER A 708 12.01 6.58 11.55
N TYR A 709 12.22 5.32 11.24
CA TYR A 709 13.54 4.76 10.95
C TYR A 709 13.63 4.37 9.48
N LEU A 710 14.80 4.60 8.90
CA LEU A 710 15.13 4.23 7.55
C LEU A 710 16.49 3.55 7.52
N PHE A 711 16.55 2.36 6.94
CA PHE A 711 17.77 1.58 6.82
C PHE A 711 18.29 1.73 5.39
N PRO A 712 19.45 2.38 5.17
CA PRO A 712 19.94 2.64 3.82
C PRO A 712 20.15 1.37 2.97
N ASP A 713 20.43 0.24 3.62
CA ASP A 713 20.55 -1.09 2.99
C ASP A 713 19.26 -1.57 2.30
N GLU A 714 18.08 -1.03 2.67
CA GLU A 714 16.80 -1.41 2.04
C GLU A 714 16.66 -0.83 0.64
N ALA A 715 17.09 0.41 0.42
CA ALA A 715 16.95 1.02 -0.90
C ALA A 715 18.14 0.62 -1.79
N HIS A 716 17.88 -0.35 -2.64
CA HIS A 716 18.76 -0.67 -3.75
C HIS A 716 17.96 -0.76 -5.04
N LEU A 717 18.63 -0.54 -6.17
CA LEU A 717 18.04 -0.77 -7.49
C LEU A 717 18.06 -2.27 -7.77
N ASP A 718 16.94 -2.81 -8.26
CA ASP A 718 16.86 -4.21 -8.68
C ASP A 718 17.89 -4.50 -9.78
N GLN A 719 18.78 -5.46 -9.53
CA GLN A 719 19.83 -5.88 -10.46
C GLN A 719 19.53 -7.19 -11.18
N LYS A 720 18.52 -7.96 -10.73
CA LYS A 720 18.36 -9.37 -11.09
C LYS A 720 17.07 -9.70 -11.86
N ASN A 721 16.04 -8.85 -11.85
CA ASN A 721 14.77 -9.14 -12.55
C ASN A 721 14.55 -8.31 -13.83
N ALA A 722 13.89 -8.93 -14.81
CA ALA A 722 13.58 -8.33 -16.10
C ALA A 722 12.19 -7.67 -16.09
N LEU A 723 12.16 -6.33 -16.12
CA LEU A 723 10.98 -5.57 -16.53
C LEU A 723 10.52 -6.07 -17.91
N HIS A 724 9.27 -6.52 -17.99
CA HIS A 724 8.70 -7.01 -19.23
C HIS A 724 7.37 -6.34 -19.53
N ILE A 725 6.96 -6.38 -20.80
CA ILE A 725 5.64 -5.94 -21.19
C ILE A 725 4.67 -7.09 -20.89
N GLU A 726 3.78 -6.88 -19.93
CA GLU A 726 2.75 -7.85 -19.58
C GLU A 726 1.68 -7.92 -20.68
N ARG A 727 1.26 -6.76 -21.16
CA ARG A 727 0.14 -6.63 -22.09
C ARG A 727 0.37 -5.48 -23.04
N ILE A 728 0.07 -5.73 -24.32
CA ILE A 728 -0.01 -4.72 -25.37
C ILE A 728 -1.46 -4.66 -25.80
N GLU A 729 -2.08 -3.49 -25.68
CA GLU A 729 -3.46 -3.26 -26.05
C GLU A 729 -3.53 -2.08 -27.03
N ILE A 730 -4.31 -2.24 -28.09
CA ILE A 730 -4.66 -1.16 -29.00
C ILE A 730 -6.13 -0.80 -28.77
N CYS A 731 -6.40 0.50 -28.69
CA CYS A 731 -7.74 1.03 -28.51
C CYS A 731 -8.12 1.97 -29.66
N ALA A 732 -9.39 1.90 -30.03
CA ALA A 732 -10.07 2.87 -30.86
C ALA A 732 -11.21 3.44 -30.00
N PRO A 733 -10.94 4.44 -29.13
CA PRO A 733 -11.94 4.97 -28.20
C PRO A 733 -13.16 5.53 -28.92
N SER A 734 -12.94 6.15 -30.08
CA SER A 734 -13.99 6.64 -30.98
C SER A 734 -14.94 5.54 -31.48
N LEU A 735 -14.47 4.28 -31.51
CA LEU A 735 -15.24 3.11 -31.95
C LEU A 735 -15.63 2.20 -30.79
N GLN A 736 -15.30 2.53 -29.54
CA GLN A 736 -15.42 1.66 -28.36
C GLN A 736 -14.81 0.25 -28.55
N LYS A 737 -13.73 0.14 -29.34
CA LYS A 737 -13.05 -1.14 -29.57
C LYS A 737 -11.72 -1.18 -28.86
N SER A 738 -11.40 -2.30 -28.23
CA SER A 738 -10.04 -2.63 -27.81
C SER A 738 -9.65 -4.02 -28.29
N MET A 739 -8.35 -4.22 -28.50
CA MET A 739 -7.79 -5.51 -28.92
C MET A 739 -6.45 -5.71 -28.21
N ILE A 740 -6.24 -6.93 -27.71
CA ILE A 740 -4.96 -7.35 -27.13
C ILE A 740 -4.13 -7.94 -28.26
N LEU A 741 -2.88 -7.47 -28.40
CA LEU A 741 -1.94 -8.02 -29.36
C LEU A 741 -1.19 -9.20 -28.72
N GLU A 742 -1.11 -10.34 -29.41
CA GLU A 742 -0.38 -11.52 -28.93
C GLU A 742 1.12 -11.24 -28.80
N ARG A 743 1.77 -11.78 -27.74
CA ARG A 743 3.21 -11.61 -27.52
C ARG A 743 4.01 -12.42 -28.56
N PRO A 744 4.96 -11.80 -29.30
CA PRO A 744 5.89 -12.56 -30.13
C PRO A 744 6.83 -13.38 -29.23
N HIS A 745 6.97 -14.67 -29.53
CA HIS A 745 7.93 -15.56 -28.86
C HIS A 745 9.34 -15.28 -29.39
N GLY A 746 10.31 -15.10 -28.47
CA GLY A 746 11.75 -15.31 -28.71
C GLY A 746 12.43 -14.44 -29.78
N GLN A 747 13.31 -13.54 -29.33
CA GLN A 747 14.23 -12.71 -30.11
C GLN A 747 13.60 -11.69 -31.10
N THR A 748 14.12 -10.47 -31.02
CA THR A 748 14.07 -9.34 -31.97
C THR A 748 12.99 -9.36 -33.06
N SER A 749 12.07 -8.38 -32.95
CA SER A 749 11.30 -7.75 -34.02
C SER A 749 10.37 -8.65 -34.85
N VAL A 750 9.09 -8.67 -34.47
CA VAL A 750 7.99 -8.88 -35.42
C VAL A 750 7.03 -7.72 -35.26
N GLY A 751 6.93 -6.88 -36.30
CA GLY A 751 6.18 -5.63 -36.30
C GLY A 751 4.70 -5.86 -36.02
N SER A 752 4.26 -5.46 -34.83
CA SER A 752 2.83 -5.45 -34.51
C SER A 752 2.17 -4.35 -35.35
N LYS A 753 1.31 -4.77 -36.28
CA LYS A 753 0.54 -3.83 -37.11
C LYS A 753 -0.61 -3.25 -36.31
N ILE A 754 -0.66 -1.92 -36.23
CA ILE A 754 -1.78 -1.21 -35.64
C ILE A 754 -2.78 -0.95 -36.79
N PRO A 755 -4.02 -1.46 -36.72
CA PRO A 755 -5.02 -1.18 -37.75
C PRO A 755 -5.35 0.31 -37.79
N GLU A 756 -5.73 0.81 -38.97
CA GLU A 756 -5.97 2.24 -39.23
C GLU A 756 -7.00 2.87 -38.28
N ASP A 757 -8.04 2.10 -37.95
CA ASP A 757 -9.13 2.46 -37.04
C ASP A 757 -8.69 2.68 -35.57
N TYR A 758 -7.51 2.21 -35.19
CA TYR A 758 -6.97 2.30 -33.83
C TYR A 758 -5.95 3.43 -33.74
N ASP A 759 -6.15 4.34 -32.78
CA ASP A 759 -5.35 5.55 -32.58
C ASP A 759 -4.66 5.62 -31.22
N GLN A 760 -4.98 4.70 -30.31
CA GLN A 760 -4.33 4.56 -29.01
C GLN A 760 -3.57 3.24 -28.88
N LEU A 761 -2.34 3.32 -28.39
CA LEU A 761 -1.50 2.18 -28.01
C LEU A 761 -1.23 2.23 -26.51
N ILE A 762 -1.54 1.14 -25.83
CA ILE A 762 -1.38 0.95 -24.40
C ILE A 762 -0.36 -0.17 -24.16
N LEU A 763 0.69 0.14 -23.42
CA LEU A 763 1.74 -0.78 -23.02
C LEU A 763 1.72 -0.93 -21.50
N SER A 764 1.33 -2.10 -21.01
CA SER A 764 1.39 -2.43 -19.59
C SER A 764 2.75 -3.08 -19.28
N LEU A 765 3.63 -2.32 -18.63
CA LEU A 765 4.91 -2.81 -18.14
C LEU A 765 4.74 -3.34 -16.72
N LYS A 766 5.26 -4.55 -16.50
CA LYS A 766 5.20 -5.23 -15.21
C LYS A 766 6.56 -5.75 -14.79
N TRP A 767 6.89 -5.51 -13.54
CA TRP A 767 8.01 -6.09 -12.83
C TRP A 767 7.58 -7.41 -12.21
N ILE A 768 8.46 -8.40 -12.30
CA ILE A 768 8.35 -9.61 -11.48
C ILE A 768 9.16 -9.30 -10.23
N GLN A 769 8.48 -8.98 -9.14
CA GLN A 769 9.12 -8.47 -7.93
C GLN A 769 9.54 -9.64 -7.05
N THR A 770 10.81 -10.04 -7.16
CA THR A 770 11.40 -11.04 -6.25
C THR A 770 11.90 -10.40 -4.95
N ASP A 771 12.21 -9.10 -4.97
CA ASP A 771 12.61 -8.32 -3.81
C ASP A 771 11.70 -7.10 -3.62
N LYS A 772 10.95 -7.08 -2.50
CA LYS A 772 10.07 -5.97 -2.14
C LYS A 772 10.79 -4.66 -1.86
N SER A 773 11.99 -4.75 -1.31
CA SER A 773 12.80 -3.59 -0.92
C SER A 773 13.48 -2.94 -2.12
N ALA A 774 13.64 -3.69 -3.22
CA ALA A 774 14.27 -3.19 -4.42
C ALA A 774 13.38 -2.18 -5.16
N ASN A 775 14.03 -1.13 -5.66
CA ASN A 775 13.39 -0.13 -6.48
C ASN A 775 13.42 -0.48 -7.95
N HIS A 776 12.25 -0.39 -8.54
CA HIS A 776 11.99 -0.72 -9.91
C HIS A 776 11.88 0.56 -10.74
N VAL A 777 13.01 1.12 -11.14
CA VAL A 777 13.03 2.34 -11.96
C VAL A 777 13.45 2.01 -13.38
N PHE A 778 12.76 2.58 -14.35
CA PHE A 778 13.07 2.44 -15.75
C PHE A 778 12.86 3.77 -16.48
N ARG A 779 13.44 3.88 -17.66
CA ARG A 779 13.15 4.96 -18.59
C ARG A 779 12.66 4.39 -19.90
N TYR A 780 11.79 5.11 -20.57
CA TYR A 780 11.21 4.69 -21.84
C TYR A 780 11.08 5.87 -22.80
N LYS A 781 11.03 5.55 -24.09
CA LYS A 781 10.72 6.51 -25.16
C LYS A 781 10.10 5.79 -26.35
N MET A 782 9.19 6.46 -27.04
CA MET A 782 8.71 6.07 -28.36
C MET A 782 9.35 6.96 -29.42
N THR A 783 10.28 6.39 -30.18
CA THR A 783 10.93 7.12 -31.29
C THR A 783 9.88 7.45 -32.35
N GLY A 784 9.80 8.74 -32.71
CA GLY A 784 8.75 9.29 -33.59
C GLY A 784 7.61 10.01 -32.84
N VAL A 785 7.56 9.91 -31.50
CA VAL A 785 6.62 10.65 -30.64
C VAL A 785 7.34 11.45 -29.56
N ASP A 786 8.31 10.84 -28.87
CA ASP A 786 9.03 11.46 -27.76
C ASP A 786 10.33 12.15 -28.21
N SER A 787 10.59 13.35 -27.68
CA SER A 787 11.85 14.08 -27.84
C SER A 787 12.90 13.73 -26.77
N THR A 788 12.47 13.35 -25.58
CA THR A 788 13.33 13.03 -24.43
C THR A 788 12.88 11.73 -23.75
N TRP A 789 13.78 11.11 -22.99
CA TRP A 789 13.44 9.93 -22.18
C TRP A 789 12.48 10.32 -21.05
N ARG A 790 11.43 9.53 -20.86
CA ARG A 790 10.53 9.63 -19.70
C ARG A 790 10.94 8.59 -18.67
N ILE A 791 10.82 8.91 -17.39
CA ILE A 791 11.13 7.99 -16.28
C ILE A 791 9.81 7.42 -15.76
N GLY A 792 9.80 6.11 -15.49
CA GLY A 792 8.72 5.42 -14.81
C GLY A 792 9.26 4.62 -13.62
N SER A 793 8.40 4.35 -12.66
CA SER A 793 8.70 3.52 -11.50
C SER A 793 7.58 2.50 -11.27
N GLY A 794 7.98 1.31 -10.80
CA GLY A 794 7.08 0.19 -10.55
C GLY A 794 6.35 -0.31 -11.80
N ASN A 795 5.19 -0.93 -11.58
CA ASN A 795 4.28 -1.35 -12.65
C ASN A 795 3.59 -0.13 -13.25
N GLN A 796 3.58 -0.02 -14.58
CA GLN A 796 3.12 1.19 -15.27
C GLN A 796 2.30 0.82 -16.50
N LYS A 797 1.20 1.55 -16.69
CA LYS A 797 0.40 1.51 -17.91
C LYS A 797 0.73 2.76 -18.74
N ILE A 798 1.55 2.59 -19.78
CA ILE A 798 1.96 3.68 -20.67
C ILE A 798 0.97 3.78 -21.82
N THR A 799 0.44 4.98 -22.07
CA THR A 799 -0.52 5.22 -23.15
C THR A 799 0.03 6.24 -24.15
N TYR A 800 0.06 5.88 -25.43
CA TYR A 800 0.30 6.78 -26.55
C TYR A 800 -0.99 6.96 -27.33
N ALA A 801 -1.51 8.17 -27.39
CA ALA A 801 -2.74 8.50 -28.12
C ALA A 801 -2.44 9.33 -29.37
N GLY A 802 -3.33 9.24 -30.37
CA GLY A 802 -3.24 10.03 -31.60
C GLY A 802 -2.09 9.61 -32.52
N LEU A 803 -1.77 8.31 -32.56
CA LEU A 803 -0.70 7.78 -33.42
C LEU A 803 -1.04 8.00 -34.90
N LYS A 804 -0.14 8.70 -35.61
CA LYS A 804 -0.21 8.93 -37.06
C LYS A 804 0.29 7.70 -37.83
N ASN A 805 0.08 7.69 -39.14
CA ASN A 805 0.64 6.64 -39.99
C ASN A 805 2.16 6.77 -40.01
N GLY A 806 2.86 5.66 -39.77
CA GLY A 806 4.31 5.64 -39.61
C GLY A 806 4.82 4.42 -38.86
N VAL A 807 6.15 4.37 -38.73
CA VAL A 807 6.87 3.32 -38.00
C VAL A 807 7.36 3.92 -36.69
N TYR A 808 7.02 3.26 -35.59
CA TYR A 808 7.38 3.68 -34.25
C TYR A 808 8.25 2.62 -33.58
N THR A 809 9.23 3.08 -32.79
CA THR A 809 10.12 2.19 -32.04
C THR A 809 10.05 2.53 -30.56
N PHE A 810 9.40 1.66 -29.79
CA PHE A 810 9.36 1.75 -28.35
C PHE A 810 10.64 1.15 -27.78
N GLN A 811 11.34 1.91 -26.94
CA GLN A 811 12.56 1.48 -26.26
C GLN A 811 12.42 1.75 -24.78
N TYR A 812 12.85 0.80 -23.95
CA TYR A 812 12.95 1.01 -22.51
C TYR A 812 14.26 0.43 -21.95
N GLN A 813 14.73 1.04 -20.86
CA GLN A 813 15.97 0.72 -20.18
C GLN A 813 15.74 0.73 -18.67
N VAL A 814 16.41 -0.16 -17.95
CA VAL A 814 16.29 -0.26 -16.49
C VAL A 814 17.41 0.52 -15.82
N ALA A 815 17.08 1.13 -14.69
CA ALA A 815 18.02 1.77 -13.79
C ALA A 815 18.90 0.70 -13.13
N HIS A 816 20.22 0.85 -13.26
CA HIS A 816 21.20 0.04 -12.57
C HIS A 816 22.18 0.96 -11.83
N GLN A 817 22.86 0.47 -10.79
CA GLN A 817 23.82 1.28 -10.02
C GLN A 817 24.94 1.88 -10.89
N SER A 818 25.33 1.18 -11.96
CA SER A 818 26.34 1.63 -12.93
C SER A 818 25.78 2.48 -14.09
N GLY A 819 24.52 2.87 -14.05
CA GLY A 819 23.86 3.65 -15.10
C GLY A 819 22.71 2.90 -15.78
N TRP A 820 22.11 3.52 -16.79
CA TRP A 820 20.98 2.95 -17.52
C TRP A 820 21.40 1.76 -18.39
N LYS A 821 20.76 0.60 -18.21
CA LYS A 821 21.05 -0.64 -18.95
C LYS A 821 19.90 -1.04 -19.90
N PRO A 822 20.19 -1.40 -21.16
CA PRO A 822 19.18 -1.93 -22.07
C PRO A 822 18.79 -3.37 -21.68
N ILE A 823 17.53 -3.74 -21.92
CA ILE A 823 17.04 -5.12 -21.75
C ILE A 823 17.07 -5.85 -23.09
N VAL A 824 17.48 -7.13 -23.08
CA VAL A 824 17.41 -8.02 -24.25
C VAL A 824 15.94 -8.17 -24.67
N GLY A 825 15.60 -7.76 -25.90
CA GLY A 825 14.20 -7.70 -26.36
C GLY A 825 13.43 -6.45 -25.90
N GLY A 826 14.07 -5.46 -25.29
CA GLY A 826 13.45 -4.21 -24.82
C GLY A 826 13.17 -3.17 -25.91
N THR A 827 13.12 -3.59 -27.18
CA THR A 827 12.80 -2.73 -28.33
C THR A 827 11.66 -3.35 -29.13
N TYR A 828 10.59 -2.60 -29.32
CA TYR A 828 9.38 -3.03 -30.04
C TYR A 828 9.10 -2.11 -31.22
N LEU A 829 8.83 -2.72 -32.37
CA LEU A 829 8.50 -2.02 -33.60
C LEU A 829 6.98 -2.06 -33.81
N PHE A 830 6.37 -0.89 -33.97
CA PHE A 830 4.96 -0.77 -34.33
C PHE A 830 4.84 -0.12 -35.69
N GLU A 831 4.01 -0.69 -36.56
CA GLU A 831 3.74 -0.13 -37.89
C GLU A 831 2.25 0.23 -37.99
N LYS A 832 1.97 1.51 -38.25
CA LYS A 832 0.62 1.96 -38.62
C LYS A 832 0.63 2.30 -40.10
N SER A 833 0.07 1.40 -40.91
CA SER A 833 -0.05 1.55 -42.37
C SER A 833 -1.49 1.89 -42.76
N SER A 834 -1.65 2.71 -43.80
CA SER A 834 -2.96 2.96 -44.42
C SER A 834 -3.31 1.83 -45.36
N ASN A 835 -4.57 1.39 -45.35
CA ASN A 835 -5.01 0.29 -46.21
C ASN A 835 -4.89 0.67 -47.69
N PHE A 836 -3.92 0.09 -48.40
CA PHE A 836 -3.68 0.28 -49.85
C PHE A 836 -4.93 0.07 -50.72
N TRP A 837 -5.89 -0.73 -50.25
CA TRP A 837 -7.16 -1.02 -50.94
C TRP A 837 -8.11 0.18 -51.04
N ILE A 838 -8.04 1.14 -50.11
CA ILE A 838 -8.90 2.35 -50.13
C ILE A 838 -8.51 3.27 -51.29
N TRP A 839 -7.20 3.36 -51.60
CA TRP A 839 -6.73 4.10 -52.77
C TRP A 839 -7.20 3.46 -54.08
N PHE A 840 -7.30 2.13 -54.11
CA PHE A 840 -7.81 1.38 -55.27
C PHE A 840 -9.34 1.52 -55.45
N SER A 841 -10.11 1.66 -54.37
CA SER A 841 -11.56 1.91 -54.46
C SER A 841 -11.86 3.32 -54.99
N ASP A 842 -11.07 4.31 -54.59
CA ASP A 842 -11.23 5.70 -55.06
C ASP A 842 -10.82 5.83 -56.53
N CYS A 843 -9.74 5.16 -56.96
CA CYS A 843 -9.37 5.08 -58.37
C CYS A 843 -10.38 4.26 -59.20
N GLY A 844 -10.92 3.18 -58.63
CA GLY A 844 -11.99 2.38 -59.25
C GLY A 844 -13.28 3.20 -59.44
N GLY A 845 -13.59 4.09 -58.51
CA GLY A 845 -14.68 5.06 -58.63
C GLY A 845 -14.49 6.04 -59.78
N ILE A 846 -13.27 6.54 -60.01
CA ILE A 846 -12.95 7.43 -61.14
C ILE A 846 -13.08 6.68 -62.47
N VAL A 847 -12.62 5.43 -62.54
CA VAL A 847 -12.81 4.58 -63.75
C VAL A 847 -14.30 4.30 -63.98
N TYR A 848 -15.07 4.02 -62.93
CA TYR A 848 -16.51 3.76 -63.02
C TYR A 848 -17.30 5.01 -63.45
N ILE A 849 -16.96 6.19 -62.91
CA ILE A 849 -17.53 7.49 -63.33
C ILE A 849 -17.13 7.80 -64.77
N GLY A 850 -15.87 7.54 -65.15
CA GLY A 850 -15.40 7.68 -66.52
C GLY A 850 -16.15 6.77 -67.50
N LEU A 851 -16.44 5.53 -67.10
CA LEU A 851 -17.18 4.55 -67.89
C LEU A 851 -18.68 4.92 -67.97
N LEU A 852 -19.27 5.45 -66.90
CA LEU A 852 -20.61 6.04 -66.91
C LEU A 852 -20.70 7.27 -67.80
N LEU A 853 -19.72 8.18 -67.75
CA LEU A 853 -19.66 9.35 -68.63
C LEU A 853 -19.45 8.94 -70.09
N PHE A 854 -18.64 7.93 -70.35
CA PHE A 854 -18.47 7.36 -71.69
C PHE A 854 -19.75 6.71 -72.20
N LEU A 855 -20.44 5.91 -71.38
CA LEU A 855 -21.74 5.33 -71.72
C LEU A 855 -22.81 6.42 -71.91
N LEU A 856 -22.80 7.48 -71.12
CA LEU A 856 -23.69 8.63 -71.28
C LEU A 856 -23.39 9.36 -72.60
N LEU A 857 -22.12 9.59 -72.93
CA LEU A 857 -21.69 10.17 -74.20
C LEU A 857 -22.08 9.28 -75.39
N ALA A 858 -21.88 7.96 -75.27
CA ALA A 858 -22.30 6.98 -76.26
C ALA A 858 -23.83 6.95 -76.41
N PHE A 859 -24.59 7.11 -75.32
CA PHE A 859 -26.05 7.18 -75.33
C PHE A 859 -26.55 8.50 -75.92
N ILE A 860 -25.87 9.62 -75.66
CA ILE A 860 -26.16 10.92 -76.28
C ILE A 860 -25.83 10.86 -77.79
N LEU A 861 -24.70 10.26 -78.18
CA LEU A 861 -24.32 10.06 -79.58
C LEU A 861 -25.29 9.10 -80.30
N ALA A 862 -25.71 8.02 -79.64
CA ALA A 862 -26.74 7.10 -80.13
C ALA A 862 -28.11 7.80 -80.22
N GLY A 863 -28.44 8.68 -79.27
CA GLY A 863 -29.65 9.50 -79.27
C GLY A 863 -29.65 10.59 -80.35
N ILE A 864 -28.49 11.13 -80.72
CA ILE A 864 -28.33 12.05 -81.85
C ILE A 864 -28.47 11.29 -83.18
N LEU A 865 -27.98 10.05 -83.26
CA LEU A 865 -28.16 9.15 -84.41
C LEU A 865 -29.60 8.60 -84.52
N LEU A 866 -30.34 8.52 -83.41
CA LEU A 866 -31.73 8.03 -83.36
C LEU A 866 -32.79 9.13 -83.31
N ARG A 867 -32.42 10.42 -83.37
CA ARG A 867 -33.35 11.55 -83.61
C ARG A 867 -33.73 11.71 -85.09
N LYS A 868 -34.00 10.58 -85.74
CA LYS A 868 -34.83 10.43 -86.96
C LYS A 868 -35.87 9.33 -86.72
N ALA A 869 -36.62 9.45 -85.64
CA ALA A 869 -37.88 8.73 -85.47
C ALA A 869 -38.70 9.43 -84.38
N SER A 870 -39.86 9.93 -84.78
CA SER A 870 -40.91 10.47 -83.92
C SER A 870 -41.49 9.40 -82.99
N VAL A 871 -41.93 9.78 -81.78
CA VAL A 871 -43.33 9.70 -81.30
C VAL A 871 -43.41 9.99 -79.79
N SER A 872 -44.49 10.70 -79.44
CA SER A 872 -44.98 11.14 -78.13
C SER A 872 -45.52 9.99 -77.24
N PHE A 873 -45.71 10.30 -75.95
CA PHE A 873 -46.52 9.70 -74.86
C PHE A 873 -45.62 9.42 -73.65
N GLY A 874 -45.96 9.70 -72.39
CA GLY A 874 -47.24 9.91 -71.71
C GLY A 874 -47.06 9.33 -70.29
N SER A 875 -47.52 10.04 -69.27
CA SER A 875 -47.41 9.78 -67.82
C SER A 875 -47.75 8.36 -67.37
N ILE A 876 -47.23 7.89 -66.22
CA ILE A 876 -47.94 7.04 -65.23
C ILE A 876 -47.13 6.95 -63.91
N ILE A 877 -47.87 7.16 -62.80
CA ILE A 877 -47.56 6.87 -61.40
C ILE A 877 -48.06 5.45 -61.09
N PHE A 878 -47.34 4.62 -60.33
CA PHE A 878 -47.96 3.68 -59.36
C PHE A 878 -46.97 3.16 -58.30
N ALA A 879 -47.57 2.83 -57.16
CA ALA A 879 -47.03 2.59 -55.83
C ALA A 879 -46.65 1.12 -55.53
N VAL A 880 -45.71 0.92 -54.57
CA VAL A 880 -45.71 0.04 -53.35
C VAL A 880 -46.12 -1.46 -53.52
N PRO A 881 -45.59 -2.50 -52.80
CA PRO A 881 -44.88 -2.52 -51.50
C PRO A 881 -43.66 -3.47 -51.38
N LEU A 882 -42.92 -3.35 -50.26
CA LEU A 882 -42.16 -4.49 -49.70
C LEU A 882 -42.62 -4.76 -48.26
N ARG A 883 -42.89 -6.05 -48.00
CA ARG A 883 -43.33 -6.62 -46.72
C ARG A 883 -42.16 -7.37 -46.05
N HIS A 884 -42.10 -7.26 -44.72
CA HIS A 884 -41.29 -7.95 -43.70
C HIS A 884 -40.93 -9.44 -43.97
N ASN A 885 -39.94 -10.10 -43.36
CA ASN A 885 -39.63 -10.16 -41.92
C ASN A 885 -38.38 -11.02 -41.58
N ARG A 886 -37.74 -10.77 -40.42
CA ARG A 886 -37.16 -11.69 -39.37
C ARG A 886 -36.00 -10.98 -38.63
N LYS A 887 -36.26 -10.30 -37.50
CA LYS A 887 -36.27 -10.75 -36.08
C LYS A 887 -34.89 -11.06 -35.47
N GLY A 888 -34.40 -10.11 -34.66
CA GLY A 888 -33.54 -10.25 -33.47
C GLY A 888 -34.26 -9.59 -32.26
N PRO A 889 -33.86 -9.83 -31.01
CA PRO A 889 -34.76 -9.86 -29.86
C PRO A 889 -35.34 -8.50 -29.47
N SER A 890 -36.62 -8.53 -29.12
CA SER A 890 -37.41 -7.45 -28.55
C SER A 890 -36.94 -7.13 -27.13
N PHE A 891 -36.43 -5.92 -26.92
CA PHE A 891 -36.59 -5.24 -25.64
C PHE A 891 -37.99 -4.62 -25.62
N GLU A 892 -38.77 -4.92 -24.59
CA GLU A 892 -40.01 -4.20 -24.31
C GLU A 892 -39.71 -2.71 -24.11
N PRO A 893 -40.43 -1.79 -24.77
CA PRO A 893 -40.24 -0.38 -24.53
C PRO A 893 -40.83 -0.01 -23.17
N LEU A 894 -39.99 0.52 -22.28
CA LEU A 894 -40.43 1.31 -21.13
C LEU A 894 -41.49 2.33 -21.58
N CYS A 895 -42.58 2.41 -20.83
CA CYS A 895 -43.80 3.19 -21.05
C CYS A 895 -43.62 4.50 -21.83
N GLN A 896 -44.10 4.56 -23.09
CA GLN A 896 -44.19 5.80 -23.88
C GLN A 896 -45.27 6.79 -23.39
N ASN A 897 -46.09 6.42 -22.40
CA ASN A 897 -47.22 7.23 -21.94
C ASN A 897 -46.86 8.26 -20.84
N GLU A 898 -45.59 8.42 -20.47
CA GLU A 898 -45.18 9.31 -19.37
C GLU A 898 -44.24 10.47 -19.78
N LEU A 899 -44.02 10.68 -21.09
CA LEU A 899 -43.06 11.67 -21.59
C LEU A 899 -43.68 13.08 -21.71
N PRO A 900 -42.92 14.16 -21.42
CA PRO A 900 -43.41 15.53 -21.52
C PRO A 900 -43.85 15.89 -22.95
N GLN A 901 -45.02 16.52 -23.11
CA GLN A 901 -45.54 16.94 -24.42
C GLN A 901 -44.83 18.16 -25.02
N ALA A 902 -44.00 18.87 -24.25
CA ALA A 902 -43.24 20.05 -24.67
C ALA A 902 -41.71 19.81 -24.54
N PRO A 903 -40.90 20.26 -25.52
CA PRO A 903 -39.46 20.04 -25.52
C PRO A 903 -38.79 20.71 -24.32
N GLN A 904 -37.91 19.99 -23.63
CA GLN A 904 -37.20 20.48 -22.45
C GLN A 904 -35.84 21.09 -22.83
N GLU A 905 -35.51 22.26 -22.27
CA GLU A 905 -34.28 23.00 -22.53
C GLU A 905 -33.09 22.42 -21.75
N VAL A 906 -32.04 21.98 -22.43
CA VAL A 906 -30.79 21.45 -21.86
C VAL A 906 -29.64 22.36 -22.27
N LEU A 907 -28.90 22.86 -21.28
CA LEU A 907 -27.75 23.74 -21.52
C LEU A 907 -26.45 22.93 -21.48
N CYS A 908 -25.70 22.92 -22.57
CA CYS A 908 -24.41 22.26 -22.67
C CYS A 908 -23.29 23.30 -22.65
N VAL A 909 -22.41 23.17 -21.67
CA VAL A 909 -21.33 24.13 -21.39
C VAL A 909 -19.99 23.50 -21.74
N GLY A 910 -19.22 24.15 -22.61
CA GLY A 910 -17.83 23.81 -22.92
C GLY A 910 -17.40 24.22 -24.32
N ASP A 911 -16.47 23.49 -24.94
CA ASP A 911 -15.99 23.82 -26.29
C ASP A 911 -17.11 23.62 -27.32
N VAL A 912 -17.63 24.74 -27.82
CA VAL A 912 -18.78 24.80 -28.73
C VAL A 912 -18.61 23.91 -29.95
N LYS A 913 -17.41 23.88 -30.57
CA LYS A 913 -17.17 23.09 -31.79
C LYS A 913 -17.17 21.60 -31.53
N ARG A 914 -16.63 21.18 -30.37
CA ARG A 914 -16.54 19.76 -29.98
C ARG A 914 -17.87 19.21 -29.51
N ILE A 915 -18.60 19.99 -28.70
CA ILE A 915 -19.93 19.59 -28.21
C ILE A 915 -20.94 19.50 -29.36
N GLN A 916 -20.88 20.43 -30.32
CA GLN A 916 -21.74 20.36 -31.50
C GLN A 916 -21.58 19.05 -32.28
N ALA A 917 -20.36 18.50 -32.38
CA ALA A 917 -20.13 17.20 -33.04
C ALA A 917 -20.77 16.01 -32.29
N VAL A 918 -20.85 16.08 -30.96
CA VAL A 918 -21.46 15.04 -30.09
C VAL A 918 -22.99 15.13 -30.06
N ILE A 919 -23.53 16.36 -30.13
CA ILE A 919 -24.98 16.62 -30.01
C ILE A 919 -25.70 16.62 -31.37
N PHE A 920 -25.02 16.85 -32.49
CA PHE A 920 -25.65 16.88 -33.83
C PHE A 920 -26.50 15.64 -34.17
N PRO A 921 -26.15 14.40 -33.77
CA PRO A 921 -26.99 13.23 -33.97
C PRO A 921 -28.29 13.22 -33.12
N LEU A 922 -28.32 13.94 -32.00
CA LEU A 922 -29.42 13.99 -31.02
C LEU A 922 -30.47 15.06 -31.32
N SER A 923 -30.10 16.13 -32.06
CA SER A 923 -30.99 17.26 -32.35
C SER A 923 -32.19 16.92 -33.26
N ASN A 924 -32.18 15.74 -33.89
CA ASN A 924 -33.26 15.27 -34.78
C ASN A 924 -34.45 14.62 -34.05
N LYS A 925 -34.45 14.52 -32.71
CA LYS A 925 -35.55 13.90 -31.93
C LYS A 925 -36.28 14.92 -31.04
N LYS A 926 -37.61 14.96 -31.15
CA LYS A 926 -38.54 16.03 -30.68
C LYS A 926 -38.66 16.29 -29.16
N VAL A 927 -37.79 15.75 -28.29
CA VAL A 927 -38.01 15.76 -26.82
C VAL A 927 -37.10 16.74 -26.05
N PHE A 928 -35.87 16.98 -26.50
CA PHE A 928 -34.92 17.89 -25.84
C PHE A 928 -34.41 18.96 -26.80
N HIS A 929 -34.34 20.21 -26.34
CA HIS A 929 -33.66 21.29 -27.05
C HIS A 929 -32.28 21.50 -26.41
N PHE A 930 -31.21 21.33 -27.19
CA PHE A 930 -29.84 21.49 -26.71
C PHE A 930 -29.28 22.84 -27.14
N GLU A 931 -28.87 23.65 -26.17
CA GLU A 931 -28.15 24.89 -26.43
C GLU A 931 -26.70 24.75 -25.97
N VAL A 932 -25.74 25.04 -26.85
CA VAL A 932 -24.31 24.92 -26.56
C VAL A 932 -23.71 26.30 -26.32
N VAL A 933 -23.06 26.49 -25.19
CA VAL A 933 -22.42 27.76 -24.78
C VAL A 933 -21.00 27.53 -24.28
N SER A 934 -20.15 28.55 -24.38
CA SER A 934 -18.82 28.52 -23.75
C SER A 934 -18.93 28.61 -22.23
N TYR A 935 -17.82 28.36 -21.52
CA TYR A 935 -17.80 28.43 -20.07
C TYR A 935 -18.10 29.85 -19.56
N GLU A 936 -17.58 30.89 -20.24
CA GLU A 936 -17.74 32.29 -19.82
C GLU A 936 -19.22 32.76 -19.88
N ASP A 937 -19.96 32.28 -20.88
CA ASP A 937 -21.35 32.66 -21.11
C ASP A 937 -22.36 31.77 -20.35
N ALA A 938 -21.89 30.65 -19.79
CA ALA A 938 -22.71 29.63 -19.15
C ALA A 938 -23.65 30.19 -18.07
N TYR A 939 -23.11 31.06 -17.20
CA TYR A 939 -23.87 31.63 -16.08
C TYR A 939 -25.00 32.56 -16.56
N GLN A 940 -24.70 33.47 -17.50
CA GLN A 940 -25.71 34.38 -18.03
C GLN A 940 -26.81 33.61 -18.79
N ARG A 941 -26.43 32.58 -19.55
CA ARG A 941 -27.40 31.77 -20.29
C ARG A 941 -28.27 30.91 -19.39
N ALA A 942 -27.70 30.32 -18.34
CA ALA A 942 -28.44 29.52 -17.37
C ALA A 942 -29.55 30.33 -16.68
N ILE A 943 -29.31 31.60 -16.34
CA ILE A 943 -30.31 32.49 -15.74
C ILE A 943 -31.48 32.78 -16.69
N VAL A 944 -31.17 33.07 -17.96
CA VAL A 944 -32.16 33.44 -18.97
C VAL A 944 -33.02 32.24 -19.38
N LYS A 945 -32.39 31.10 -19.61
CA LYS A 945 -33.04 29.92 -20.19
C LYS A 945 -33.66 28.98 -19.16
N LYS A 946 -33.18 29.02 -17.91
CA LYS A 946 -33.61 28.13 -16.82
C LYS A 946 -33.64 26.66 -17.27
N PRO A 947 -32.50 26.11 -17.73
CA PRO A 947 -32.45 24.80 -18.32
C PRO A 947 -32.83 23.73 -17.30
N ILE A 948 -33.43 22.64 -17.77
CA ILE A 948 -33.83 21.53 -16.90
C ILE A 948 -32.62 20.74 -16.38
N VAL A 949 -31.52 20.74 -17.14
CA VAL A 949 -30.22 20.12 -16.82
C VAL A 949 -29.11 21.00 -17.42
N ILE A 950 -28.00 21.14 -16.69
CA ILE A 950 -26.77 21.77 -17.19
C ILE A 950 -25.71 20.67 -17.35
N LEU A 951 -25.31 20.40 -18.59
CA LEU A 951 -24.25 19.46 -18.93
C LEU A 951 -22.91 20.22 -19.06
N PHE A 952 -22.00 19.99 -18.13
CA PHE A 952 -20.67 20.59 -18.11
C PHE A 952 -19.67 19.62 -18.75
N TYR A 953 -19.34 19.81 -20.02
CA TYR A 953 -18.30 19.02 -20.68
C TYR A 953 -16.94 19.52 -20.20
N VAL A 954 -16.07 18.65 -19.70
CA VAL A 954 -14.71 18.99 -19.24
C VAL A 954 -13.70 18.23 -20.09
N PHE A 955 -13.14 18.93 -21.08
CA PHE A 955 -12.09 18.39 -21.95
C PHE A 955 -10.68 18.62 -21.39
N PHE A 956 -10.50 19.65 -20.56
CA PHE A 956 -9.28 19.91 -19.80
C PHE A 956 -9.68 20.52 -18.46
N PRO A 957 -9.31 19.93 -17.30
CA PRO A 957 -9.65 20.49 -16.00
C PRO A 957 -8.87 21.80 -15.77
N SER A 958 -9.59 22.89 -15.49
CA SER A 958 -9.01 24.17 -15.09
C SER A 958 -9.72 24.73 -13.85
N PRO A 959 -9.03 25.54 -13.03
CA PRO A 959 -9.64 26.20 -11.87
C PRO A 959 -10.82 27.11 -12.26
N GLU A 960 -10.79 27.67 -13.46
CA GLU A 960 -11.84 28.55 -14.01
C GLU A 960 -13.16 27.77 -14.18
N ILE A 961 -13.11 26.54 -14.67
CA ILE A 961 -14.26 25.65 -14.86
C ILE A 961 -14.95 25.36 -13.50
N LEU A 962 -14.17 25.10 -12.46
CA LEU A 962 -14.68 24.87 -11.10
C LEU A 962 -15.34 26.14 -10.54
N SER A 963 -14.72 27.30 -10.74
CA SER A 963 -15.28 28.57 -10.27
C SER A 963 -16.65 28.89 -10.88
N ILE A 964 -16.88 28.51 -12.13
CA ILE A 964 -18.16 28.71 -12.83
C ILE A 964 -19.20 27.69 -12.34
N GLY A 965 -18.80 26.43 -12.15
CA GLY A 965 -19.64 25.40 -11.53
C GLY A 965 -20.11 25.78 -10.12
N GLU A 966 -19.20 26.27 -9.28
CA GLU A 966 -19.55 26.79 -7.95
C GLU A 966 -20.52 27.97 -8.04
N LYS A 967 -20.31 28.89 -8.98
CA LYS A 967 -21.17 30.05 -9.17
C LYS A 967 -22.59 29.63 -9.55
N LEU A 968 -22.73 28.66 -10.46
CA LEU A 968 -24.02 28.10 -10.87
C LEU A 968 -24.76 27.40 -9.72
N LYS A 969 -24.04 26.73 -8.81
CA LYS A 969 -24.63 25.99 -7.68
C LYS A 969 -24.90 26.85 -6.44
N LYS A 970 -24.17 27.96 -6.26
CA LYS A 970 -24.39 28.92 -5.16
C LYS A 970 -25.54 29.90 -5.44
N ASP A 971 -25.85 30.18 -6.70
CA ASP A 971 -26.90 31.12 -7.08
C ASP A 971 -28.32 30.53 -6.95
N ALA A 972 -29.22 31.25 -6.29
CA ALA A 972 -30.61 30.84 -6.08
C ALA A 972 -31.40 30.60 -7.37
N LEU A 973 -31.06 31.29 -8.47
CA LEU A 973 -31.77 31.16 -9.75
C LEU A 973 -31.37 29.93 -10.56
N THR A 974 -30.13 29.43 -10.39
CA THR A 974 -29.57 28.33 -11.18
C THR A 974 -29.32 27.05 -10.39
N ARG A 975 -29.25 27.12 -9.04
CA ARG A 975 -28.98 25.95 -8.17
C ARG A 975 -29.98 24.79 -8.31
N HIS A 976 -31.19 25.09 -8.79
CA HIS A 976 -32.28 24.13 -8.97
C HIS A 976 -32.18 23.31 -10.27
N SER A 977 -31.21 23.66 -11.14
CA SER A 977 -30.86 22.89 -12.32
C SER A 977 -29.71 21.95 -11.95
N PRO A 978 -29.88 20.62 -12.10
CA PRO A 978 -28.81 19.66 -11.83
C PRO A 978 -27.63 19.91 -12.77
N LEU A 979 -26.44 19.89 -12.18
CA LEU A 979 -25.17 20.02 -12.85
C LEU A 979 -24.57 18.63 -13.04
N VAL A 980 -24.45 18.21 -14.30
CA VAL A 980 -23.85 16.94 -14.67
C VAL A 980 -22.51 17.22 -15.32
N ILE A 981 -21.44 16.66 -14.75
CA ILE A 981 -20.09 16.80 -15.32
C ILE A 981 -19.83 15.65 -16.26
N VAL A 982 -19.51 15.96 -17.51
CA VAL A 982 -19.17 15.00 -18.56
C VAL A 982 -17.69 15.13 -18.87
N ALA A 983 -16.88 14.13 -18.50
CA ALA A 983 -15.43 14.20 -18.66
C ALA A 983 -14.83 12.88 -19.17
N ASP A 984 -13.67 12.94 -19.82
CA ASP A 984 -12.97 11.74 -20.29
C ASP A 984 -12.39 10.91 -19.12
N GLN A 985 -12.16 9.61 -19.34
CA GLN A 985 -11.62 8.68 -18.34
C GLN A 985 -10.29 9.11 -17.71
N GLN A 986 -9.47 9.86 -18.45
CA GLN A 986 -8.21 10.42 -17.94
C GLN A 986 -8.41 11.47 -16.84
N TYR A 987 -9.63 11.98 -16.65
CA TYR A 987 -9.96 13.01 -15.66
C TYR A 987 -10.85 12.48 -14.51
N VAL A 988 -10.85 11.16 -14.25
CA VAL A 988 -11.52 10.59 -13.06
C VAL A 988 -11.01 11.21 -11.76
N GLY A 989 -9.76 11.67 -11.69
CA GLY A 989 -9.24 12.44 -10.54
C GLY A 989 -9.99 13.75 -10.29
N PHE A 990 -10.63 14.33 -11.30
CA PHE A 990 -11.44 15.54 -11.22
C PHE A 990 -12.84 15.29 -10.64
N VAL A 991 -13.24 14.03 -10.44
CA VAL A 991 -14.52 13.64 -9.82
C VAL A 991 -14.66 14.29 -8.44
N TRP A 992 -13.60 14.27 -7.63
CA TRP A 992 -13.62 14.85 -6.28
C TRP A 992 -13.83 16.36 -6.30
N GLU A 993 -13.23 17.06 -7.27
CA GLU A 993 -13.39 18.50 -7.45
C GLU A 993 -14.80 18.83 -7.97
N GLY A 994 -15.32 18.01 -8.90
CA GLY A 994 -16.69 18.10 -9.40
C GLY A 994 -17.78 17.88 -8.34
N ILE A 995 -17.56 16.94 -7.42
CA ILE A 995 -18.46 16.70 -6.28
C ILE A 995 -18.41 17.88 -5.29
N LYS A 996 -17.22 18.45 -5.03
CA LYS A 996 -17.08 19.63 -4.16
C LYS A 996 -17.89 20.84 -4.64
N ILE A 997 -18.00 21.04 -5.96
CA ILE A 997 -18.80 22.14 -6.53
C ILE A 997 -20.31 21.87 -6.50
N GLY A 998 -20.74 20.68 -6.09
CA GLY A 998 -22.14 20.29 -5.97
C GLY A 998 -22.74 19.69 -7.23
N ALA A 999 -21.92 19.11 -8.13
CA ALA A 999 -22.44 18.36 -9.27
C ALA A 999 -23.15 17.08 -8.78
N GLU A 1000 -24.37 16.86 -9.27
CA GLU A 1000 -25.21 15.73 -8.91
C GLU A 1000 -24.71 14.41 -9.48
N GLN A 1001 -24.08 14.47 -10.66
CA GLN A 1001 -23.59 13.27 -11.33
C GLN A 1001 -22.34 13.57 -12.13
N PHE A 1002 -21.40 12.66 -12.06
CA PHE A 1002 -20.24 12.61 -12.94
C PHE A 1002 -20.44 11.48 -13.94
N VAL A 1003 -20.30 11.80 -15.22
CA VAL A 1003 -20.49 10.87 -16.32
C VAL A 1003 -19.21 10.84 -17.14
N LEU A 1004 -18.70 9.64 -17.34
CA LEU A 1004 -17.61 9.43 -18.27
C LEU A 1004 -18.14 9.62 -19.68
N ASN A 1005 -17.42 10.42 -20.47
CA ASN A 1005 -17.42 10.47 -21.93
C ASN A 1005 -18.50 9.59 -22.62
N PRO A 1006 -19.82 9.92 -22.67
CA PRO A 1006 -20.81 8.92 -23.08
C PRO A 1006 -20.53 8.50 -24.51
N SER A 1007 -20.36 7.20 -24.68
CA SER A 1007 -19.71 6.63 -25.85
C SER A 1007 -20.71 6.24 -26.94
N SER A 1008 -22.01 6.44 -26.66
CA SER A 1008 -23.07 6.52 -27.66
C SER A 1008 -24.07 7.64 -27.33
N SER A 1009 -24.75 8.18 -28.36
CA SER A 1009 -25.82 9.15 -28.17
C SER A 1009 -27.01 8.60 -27.36
N LEU A 1010 -27.19 7.27 -27.37
CA LEU A 1010 -28.24 6.58 -26.61
C LEU A 1010 -27.98 6.63 -25.09
N GLU A 1011 -26.73 6.55 -24.64
CA GLU A 1011 -26.35 6.65 -23.23
C GLU A 1011 -26.69 8.02 -22.64
N LEU A 1012 -26.38 9.10 -23.39
CA LEU A 1012 -26.73 10.46 -22.98
C LEU A 1012 -28.25 10.69 -22.97
N GLU A 1013 -28.98 10.10 -23.93
CA GLU A 1013 -30.45 10.16 -23.99
C GLU A 1013 -31.07 9.43 -22.79
N LEU A 1014 -30.59 8.22 -22.45
CA LEU A 1014 -31.04 7.46 -21.28
C LEU A 1014 -30.74 8.17 -19.97
N LEU A 1015 -29.56 8.79 -19.84
CA LEU A 1015 -29.19 9.60 -18.69
C LEU A 1015 -30.14 10.78 -18.49
N LEU A 1016 -30.45 11.52 -19.56
CA LEU A 1016 -31.38 12.65 -19.49
C LEU A 1016 -32.79 12.19 -19.12
N TYR A 1017 -33.25 11.05 -19.64
CA TYR A 1017 -34.53 10.45 -19.23
C TYR A 1017 -34.52 10.00 -17.77
N GLN A 1018 -33.44 9.39 -17.29
CA GLN A 1018 -33.28 9.01 -15.89
C GLN A 1018 -33.37 10.23 -14.97
N LEU A 1019 -32.66 11.30 -15.28
CA LEU A 1019 -32.68 12.55 -14.48
C LEU A 1019 -34.07 13.21 -14.48
N LEU A 1020 -34.81 13.15 -15.59
CA LEU A 1020 -36.21 13.61 -15.63
C LEU A 1020 -37.13 12.75 -14.76
N LEU A 1021 -36.98 11.42 -14.81
CA LEU A 1021 -37.75 10.46 -14.01
C LEU A 1021 -37.45 10.62 -12.51
N GLU A 1022 -36.18 10.74 -12.13
CA GLU A 1022 -35.76 11.01 -10.76
C GLU A 1022 -36.35 12.31 -10.23
N ARG A 1023 -36.47 13.35 -11.06
CA ARG A 1023 -37.09 14.63 -10.67
C ARG A 1023 -38.61 14.54 -10.54
N LYS A 1024 -39.27 13.74 -11.38
CA LYS A 1024 -40.71 13.44 -11.24
C LYS A 1024 -40.96 12.67 -9.95
N ASN A 1025 -40.16 11.64 -9.69
CA ASN A 1025 -40.20 10.85 -8.46
C ASN A 1025 -39.84 11.69 -7.23
N GLN A 1026 -38.90 12.64 -7.33
CA GLN A 1026 -38.60 13.59 -6.27
C GLN A 1026 -39.71 14.59 -6.07
N LYS A 1027 -40.43 15.05 -7.10
CA LYS A 1027 -41.64 15.88 -6.92
C LYS A 1027 -42.77 15.10 -6.25
N GLU A 1028 -42.96 13.83 -6.62
CA GLU A 1028 -43.95 12.94 -6.00
C GLU A 1028 -43.53 12.51 -4.57
N GLN A 1029 -42.23 12.37 -4.28
CA GLN A 1029 -41.71 12.14 -2.92
C GLN A 1029 -41.68 13.41 -2.06
N VAL A 1030 -41.46 14.59 -2.65
CA VAL A 1030 -41.51 15.90 -1.96
C VAL A 1030 -42.95 16.27 -1.60
N GLU A 1031 -43.95 15.78 -2.34
CA GLU A 1031 -45.36 15.86 -1.92
C GLU A 1031 -45.73 14.87 -0.79
N GLN A 1032 -44.85 13.93 -0.42
CA GLN A 1032 -45.01 13.01 0.72
C GLN A 1032 -43.94 13.14 1.82
N THR A 1033 -43.02 14.10 1.71
CA THR A 1033 -41.98 14.36 2.72
C THR A 1033 -41.74 15.85 2.99
N THR A 1034 -42.82 16.62 3.15
CA THR A 1034 -42.77 17.79 4.04
C THR A 1034 -42.79 17.31 5.49
N PHE A 1035 -41.61 17.17 6.10
CA PHE A 1035 -41.50 17.18 7.56
C PHE A 1035 -42.02 18.53 8.05
N LEU A 1036 -43.26 18.55 8.57
CA LEU A 1036 -43.73 19.62 9.42
C LEU A 1036 -42.74 19.75 10.60
N PRO A 1037 -42.23 20.96 10.90
CA PRO A 1037 -41.39 21.15 12.07
C PRO A 1037 -42.16 20.67 13.31
N SER A 1038 -41.46 20.03 14.24
CA SER A 1038 -42.08 19.66 15.51
C SER A 1038 -42.60 20.95 16.17
N ARG A 1039 -43.74 20.89 16.87
CA ARG A 1039 -44.29 22.03 17.65
C ARG A 1039 -43.24 22.67 18.57
N PHE A 1040 -42.26 21.88 18.99
CA PHE A 1040 -41.12 22.30 19.80
C PHE A 1040 -40.13 23.18 19.03
N MET A 1041 -39.78 22.85 17.78
CA MET A 1041 -38.87 23.69 16.99
C MET A 1041 -39.53 24.99 16.54
N GLU A 1042 -40.84 25.00 16.27
CA GLU A 1042 -41.59 26.23 16.04
C GLU A 1042 -41.56 27.14 17.29
N GLU A 1043 -41.76 26.56 18.48
CA GLU A 1043 -41.67 27.28 19.76
C GLU A 1043 -40.27 27.84 20.02
N VAL A 1044 -39.22 27.05 19.77
CA VAL A 1044 -37.81 27.47 19.91
C VAL A 1044 -37.47 28.60 18.92
N HIS A 1045 -37.84 28.46 17.64
CA HIS A 1045 -37.62 29.52 16.65
C HIS A 1045 -38.34 30.81 17.04
N LYS A 1046 -39.60 30.71 17.46
CA LYS A 1046 -40.38 31.86 17.90
C LYS A 1046 -39.76 32.53 19.13
N LEU A 1047 -39.30 31.78 20.13
CA LEU A 1047 -38.63 32.34 21.30
C LEU A 1047 -37.33 33.05 20.97
N ILE A 1048 -36.56 32.53 20.01
CA ILE A 1048 -35.36 33.20 19.50
C ILE A 1048 -35.73 34.50 18.77
N GLU A 1049 -36.79 34.47 17.95
CA GLU A 1049 -37.30 35.64 17.24
C GLU A 1049 -37.82 36.73 18.19
N ASP A 1050 -38.57 36.35 19.22
CA ASP A 1050 -39.14 37.26 20.23
C ASP A 1050 -38.04 37.95 21.07
N HIS A 1051 -36.81 37.39 21.12
CA HIS A 1051 -35.67 37.91 21.87
C HIS A 1051 -34.47 38.29 20.98
N LEU A 1052 -34.71 38.59 19.69
CA LEU A 1052 -33.63 38.89 18.73
C LEU A 1052 -32.72 40.03 19.17
N SER A 1053 -33.29 41.10 19.73
CA SER A 1053 -32.55 42.30 20.12
C SER A 1053 -31.83 42.18 21.48
N ASP A 1054 -32.02 41.08 22.22
CA ASP A 1054 -31.40 40.89 23.53
C ASP A 1054 -29.96 40.37 23.39
N GLU A 1055 -28.98 41.22 23.72
CA GLU A 1055 -27.55 40.90 23.65
C GLU A 1055 -27.15 39.75 24.61
N ALA A 1056 -27.87 39.58 25.72
CA ALA A 1056 -27.61 38.55 26.72
C ALA A 1056 -28.32 37.20 26.43
N PHE A 1057 -29.03 37.09 25.30
CA PHE A 1057 -29.74 35.87 24.94
C PHE A 1057 -28.78 34.77 24.48
N ASN A 1058 -28.58 33.78 25.35
CA ASN A 1058 -27.66 32.66 25.18
C ASN A 1058 -28.38 31.30 25.34
N PRO A 1059 -27.71 30.17 25.06
CA PRO A 1059 -28.33 28.85 25.19
C PRO A 1059 -28.86 28.54 26.59
N GLU A 1060 -28.30 29.14 27.64
CA GLU A 1060 -28.76 29.01 29.03
C GLU A 1060 -30.13 29.68 29.22
N LYS A 1061 -30.29 30.92 28.73
CA LYS A 1061 -31.56 31.67 28.79
C LYS A 1061 -32.65 31.02 27.93
N LEU A 1062 -32.29 30.47 26.77
CA LEU A 1062 -33.21 29.68 25.94
C LEU A 1062 -33.64 28.37 26.65
N ALA A 1063 -32.73 27.71 27.38
CA ALA A 1063 -33.07 26.50 28.13
C ALA A 1063 -34.05 26.81 29.28
N GLU A 1064 -33.87 27.94 29.95
CA GLU A 1064 -34.79 28.43 30.99
C GLU A 1064 -36.19 28.73 30.42
N LEU A 1065 -36.28 29.46 29.31
CA LEU A 1065 -37.55 29.82 28.65
C LEU A 1065 -38.34 28.61 28.11
N VAL A 1066 -37.63 27.55 27.73
CA VAL A 1066 -38.23 26.30 27.23
C VAL A 1066 -38.46 25.28 28.37
N HIS A 1067 -38.16 25.66 29.61
CA HIS A 1067 -38.25 24.82 30.82
C HIS A 1067 -37.51 23.47 30.71
N LEU A 1068 -36.34 23.47 30.08
CA LEU A 1068 -35.48 22.30 29.92
C LEU A 1068 -34.10 22.52 30.55
N SER A 1069 -33.48 21.44 31.02
CA SER A 1069 -32.04 21.52 31.34
C SER A 1069 -31.21 21.74 30.06
N ARG A 1070 -30.06 22.41 30.19
CA ARG A 1070 -29.13 22.67 29.08
C ARG A 1070 -28.80 21.40 28.27
N SER A 1071 -28.55 20.28 28.94
CA SER A 1071 -28.25 19.00 28.28
C SER A 1071 -29.44 18.46 27.46
N GLN A 1072 -30.67 18.62 27.96
CA GLN A 1072 -31.88 18.20 27.25
C GLN A 1072 -32.17 19.07 26.03
N LEU A 1073 -32.03 20.40 26.14
CA LEU A 1073 -32.19 21.31 25.01
C LEU A 1073 -31.20 20.96 23.88
N TYR A 1074 -29.92 20.77 24.22
CA TYR A 1074 -28.89 20.41 23.24
C TYR A 1074 -29.14 19.07 22.56
N LYS A 1075 -29.54 18.03 23.32
CA LYS A 1075 -29.88 16.73 22.74
C LYS A 1075 -31.09 16.82 21.81
N LYS A 1076 -32.12 17.59 22.19
CA LYS A 1076 -33.37 17.69 21.42
C LYS A 1076 -33.19 18.53 20.15
N VAL A 1077 -32.54 19.68 20.24
CA VAL A 1077 -32.19 20.51 19.07
C VAL A 1077 -31.27 19.75 18.11
N LYS A 1078 -30.21 19.11 18.61
CA LYS A 1078 -29.27 18.33 17.76
C LYS A 1078 -29.96 17.14 17.08
N LYS A 1079 -30.93 16.51 17.74
CA LYS A 1079 -31.71 15.41 17.16
C LYS A 1079 -32.63 15.89 16.03
N GLU A 1080 -33.18 17.10 16.14
CA GLU A 1080 -34.19 17.60 15.20
C GLU A 1080 -33.61 18.43 14.03
N ASN A 1081 -32.49 19.16 14.23
CA ASN A 1081 -31.89 19.97 13.18
C ASN A 1081 -30.39 19.71 12.92
N GLY A 1082 -29.74 18.82 13.67
CA GLY A 1082 -28.31 18.50 13.52
C GLY A 1082 -27.33 19.61 13.95
N LEU A 1083 -27.83 20.80 14.31
CA LEU A 1083 -27.04 21.98 14.71
C LEU A 1083 -26.83 22.01 16.24
N SER A 1084 -25.82 22.77 16.67
CA SER A 1084 -25.71 23.18 18.07
C SER A 1084 -26.68 24.31 18.37
N VAL A 1085 -27.11 24.44 19.64
CA VAL A 1085 -28.05 25.50 20.07
C VAL A 1085 -27.48 26.90 19.81
N SER A 1086 -26.17 27.10 20.03
CA SER A 1086 -25.50 28.37 19.72
C SER A 1086 -25.50 28.69 18.22
N MET A 1087 -25.33 27.67 17.37
CA MET A 1087 -25.36 27.84 15.93
C MET A 1087 -26.78 28.14 15.43
N LEU A 1088 -27.80 27.53 16.06
CA LEU A 1088 -29.21 27.82 15.77
C LEU A 1088 -29.56 29.28 16.06
N ILE A 1089 -29.24 29.80 17.25
CA ILE A 1089 -29.48 31.21 17.63
C ILE A 1089 -28.79 32.16 16.65
N ARG A 1090 -27.52 31.86 16.30
CA ARG A 1090 -26.75 32.65 15.34
C ARG A 1090 -27.42 32.64 13.95
N ASN A 1091 -27.86 31.50 13.45
CA ASN A 1091 -28.46 31.40 12.13
C ASN A 1091 -29.77 32.17 12.03
N VAL A 1092 -30.65 32.09 13.03
CA VAL A 1092 -31.90 32.86 13.08
C VAL A 1092 -31.63 34.36 13.11
N ARG A 1093 -30.65 34.82 13.90
CA ARG A 1093 -30.22 36.23 13.92
C ARG A 1093 -29.68 36.69 12.56
N MET A 1094 -28.88 35.87 11.89
CA MET A 1094 -28.32 36.17 10.56
C MET A 1094 -29.41 36.24 9.49
N GLU A 1095 -30.40 35.35 9.55
CA GLU A 1095 -31.53 35.32 8.62
C GLU A 1095 -32.39 36.58 8.76
N LYS A 1096 -32.70 36.99 10.01
CA LYS A 1096 -33.41 38.25 10.23
C LYS A 1096 -32.59 39.47 9.82
N ALA A 1097 -31.29 39.49 10.10
CA ALA A 1097 -30.41 40.58 9.69
C ALA A 1097 -30.40 40.74 8.16
N LYS A 1098 -30.38 39.63 7.42
CA LYS A 1098 -30.46 39.63 5.95
C LYS A 1098 -31.81 40.19 5.46
N GLN A 1099 -32.92 39.81 6.09
CA GLN A 1099 -34.24 40.38 5.75
C GLN A 1099 -34.29 41.88 6.00
N LEU A 1100 -33.74 42.36 7.12
CA LEU A 1100 -33.68 43.78 7.45
C LEU A 1100 -32.78 44.56 6.50
N LEU A 1101 -31.66 43.99 6.04
CA LEU A 1101 -30.78 44.61 5.05
C LEU A 1101 -31.46 44.79 3.68
N LEU A 1102 -32.28 43.83 3.27
CA LEU A 1102 -32.98 43.85 1.97
C LEU A 1102 -34.25 44.73 1.98
N ASN A 1103 -34.91 44.86 3.13
CA ASN A 1103 -36.25 45.45 3.22
C ASN A 1103 -36.33 46.74 4.05
N SER A 1104 -35.23 47.21 4.66
CA SER A 1104 -35.22 48.42 5.49
C SER A 1104 -34.11 49.40 5.11
N SER A 1105 -34.31 50.68 5.37
CA SER A 1105 -33.33 51.75 5.16
C SER A 1105 -32.39 51.97 6.36
N LEU A 1106 -32.42 51.10 7.37
CA LEU A 1106 -31.59 51.19 8.58
C LEU A 1106 -30.12 51.03 8.23
N SER A 1107 -29.19 51.57 9.04
CA SER A 1107 -27.73 51.41 8.91
C SER A 1107 -27.24 50.02 9.37
N VAL A 1108 -26.04 49.60 8.95
CA VAL A 1108 -25.53 48.24 9.24
C VAL A 1108 -25.33 48.06 10.74
N SER A 1109 -24.91 49.14 11.42
CA SER A 1109 -24.78 49.18 12.87
C SER A 1109 -26.13 49.06 13.57
N GLU A 1110 -27.17 49.78 13.11
CA GLU A 1110 -28.52 49.68 13.68
C GLU A 1110 -29.11 48.27 13.51
N ILE A 1111 -28.88 47.63 12.36
CA ILE A 1111 -29.32 46.25 12.12
C ILE A 1111 -28.57 45.28 13.03
N ALA A 1112 -27.27 45.48 13.25
CA ALA A 1112 -26.48 44.66 14.18
C ALA A 1112 -27.06 44.72 15.60
N PHE A 1113 -27.42 45.91 16.08
CA PHE A 1113 -28.05 46.07 17.40
C PHE A 1113 -29.46 45.45 17.44
N GLN A 1114 -30.26 45.60 16.37
CA GLN A 1114 -31.62 45.00 16.31
C GLN A 1114 -31.62 43.48 16.34
N VAL A 1115 -30.54 42.83 15.88
CA VAL A 1115 -30.38 41.37 15.96
C VAL A 1115 -29.47 40.92 17.12
N GLY A 1116 -29.27 41.80 18.11
CA GLY A 1116 -28.68 41.45 19.41
C GLY A 1116 -27.15 41.33 19.40
N TYR A 1117 -26.47 42.08 18.53
CA TYR A 1117 -25.00 42.18 18.50
C TYR A 1117 -24.55 43.55 19.03
N ALA A 1118 -23.78 43.54 20.11
CA ALA A 1118 -23.16 44.74 20.70
C ALA A 1118 -22.01 45.33 19.86
N ASP A 1119 -21.33 44.49 19.08
CA ASP A 1119 -20.20 44.90 18.22
C ASP A 1119 -20.56 44.72 16.73
N PRO A 1120 -20.79 45.82 15.99
CA PRO A 1120 -21.02 45.81 14.55
C PRO A 1120 -19.89 45.17 13.72
N ALA A 1121 -18.63 45.22 14.18
CA ALA A 1121 -17.50 44.60 13.50
C ALA A 1121 -17.52 43.07 13.68
N TYR A 1122 -17.87 42.59 14.87
CA TYR A 1122 -18.11 41.16 15.10
C TYR A 1122 -19.33 40.65 14.31
N PHE A 1123 -20.43 41.40 14.29
CA PHE A 1123 -21.60 41.11 13.43
C PHE A 1123 -21.20 40.99 11.96
N SER A 1124 -20.41 41.94 11.44
CA SER A 1124 -19.97 41.94 10.04
C SER A 1124 -19.10 40.73 9.67
N ARG A 1125 -18.23 40.28 10.58
CA ARG A 1125 -17.45 39.04 10.42
C ARG A 1125 -18.35 37.81 10.42
N CYS A 1126 -19.32 37.75 11.35
CA CYS A 1126 -20.28 36.67 11.44
C CYS A 1126 -21.17 36.57 10.20
N PHE A 1127 -21.64 37.71 9.68
CA PHE A 1127 -22.46 37.81 8.47
C PHE A 1127 -21.68 37.40 7.22
N LYS A 1128 -20.41 37.85 7.08
CA LYS A 1128 -19.52 37.44 5.99
C LYS A 1128 -19.24 35.94 6.01
N SER A 1129 -19.07 35.36 7.19
CA SER A 1129 -18.92 33.91 7.34
C SER A 1129 -20.18 33.13 6.96
N SER A 1130 -21.38 33.69 7.15
CA SER A 1130 -22.66 33.02 6.83
C SER A 1130 -23.12 33.20 5.38
N TYR A 1131 -22.79 34.32 4.72
CA TYR A 1131 -23.29 34.65 3.38
C TYR A 1131 -22.22 35.03 2.35
N GLY A 1132 -20.93 34.96 2.70
CA GLY A 1132 -19.80 35.17 1.77
C GLY A 1132 -19.50 36.63 1.40
N GLY A 1133 -20.38 37.59 1.73
CA GLY A 1133 -20.23 39.04 1.45
C GLY A 1133 -20.36 39.91 2.71
N LYS A 1134 -19.94 41.18 2.64
CA LYS A 1134 -20.12 42.13 3.76
C LYS A 1134 -21.59 42.52 3.86
N PRO A 1135 -22.13 42.85 5.04
CA PRO A 1135 -23.52 43.33 5.19
C PRO A 1135 -23.87 44.52 4.28
N SER A 1136 -22.89 45.39 3.98
CA SER A 1136 -23.04 46.52 3.06
C SER A 1136 -23.40 46.10 1.64
N ASP A 1137 -22.99 44.90 1.22
CA ASP A 1137 -23.12 44.41 -0.15
C ASP A 1137 -24.54 43.87 -0.42
N PHE A 1138 -25.39 43.77 0.62
CA PHE A 1138 -26.76 43.26 0.58
C PHE A 1138 -27.82 44.37 0.67
N ARG A 1139 -27.42 45.63 0.48
CA ARG A 1139 -28.32 46.78 0.38
C ARG A 1139 -28.66 47.14 -1.05
#